data_AF-A0A7X7KPI5-F1
#
_entry.id   AF-A0A7X7KPI5-F1
#
_cell.length_a   1.000
_cell.length_b   1.000
_cell.length_c   1.000
_cell.angle_alpha   90.00
_cell.angle_beta   90.00
_cell.angle_gamma   90.00
#
_symmetry.space_group_name_H-M   'P 1'
#
loop_
_entity.id
_entity.type
_entity.pdbx_description
1 polymer ?
#
loop_
_entity_poly.entity_id
_entity_poly.type
_entity_poly.pdbx_seq_one_letter_code
_entity_poly.pdbx_strand_id
1 'polypeptide(L)'
;QSLRRRRERLESKLRELELLQRGNGVAAGVAAGGPELDAEDVEDLEDAPDNEVETAEEEILDQATAARTIVELKAEIETLKRLEGLALALRRSGEDRKWQELARLLQTVFMAGPATGCVAEDRPPYGSGPIPPPTPSPHQKLVLFTEHRDTLNYLEARISTLLGRRDAIVMIHGGMGREDRMKSQEAFKHDPQVQVLLATDAAGEGINLQRAHLMVNYDLPWNPNRIEQRFGRIHRIGQTEVCHLWNLVAEETREGDVYRTLLEKLEQARQALGGQVFDVLGKLQFEGKPLRDLLIEAIRYGERPEVRARLTQVVASAFDKTQLQDLLEERALAHDSMDASRVFRVREEMERAEARRLQPHYIESFFLEAFRRLGGSVKQREPRRYEVTHVPAPVRNRDRLIGLGEPVLPRYERIAFEKTLVAPQGQPLAAFLCPGHPLLSATIDLTLERHRDLLRRGAILVDERDAGTQPRVLFYLEHAIQDASLTRSGERRVVSKRMLYVELDADGNSRHLHYAPYLDYRPLTEDEPGVDAILARPECAWVTRELEQKAQTYAVAEVVPEHLTEVRSRRVDLIAKTEAAVQDRLTKEISYWDHRAEQLKLQEQAGKPNARLNSDEARKRADALQARLQKRMEELKLEKQIAPLPPVIMGGLLVVPAGLLAAMKGAADTPISAQTAADTQASAAKARAVIMRTERDLGFVPTDRETEKLGYDIESRVPGTGKLRFIEVKGRITGAPTITVTKNEILYSLNKPDDFILAIVEFDGDANRVHYVRRPFQREPDFGVTSVNYDFAELLQRGEVPR
;
A
#
# COMPACT_ATOMS: atom_id res chain seq x y z
N GLN A 1 -3.57 -31.07 22.35
CA GLN A 1 -3.61 -31.71 21.02
C GLN A 1 -2.28 -32.43 20.78
N SER A 2 -1.15 -31.72 20.78
CA SER A 2 0.19 -32.31 20.66
C SER A 2 0.45 -33.55 21.57
N LEU A 3 0.23 -33.45 22.89
CA LEU A 3 0.39 -34.62 23.80
C LEU A 3 -0.42 -35.85 23.38
N ARG A 4 -1.64 -35.63 22.88
CA ARG A 4 -2.51 -36.71 22.40
C ARG A 4 -1.96 -37.33 21.11
N ARG A 5 -1.52 -36.51 20.14
CA ARG A 5 -0.88 -36.97 18.90
C ARG A 5 0.39 -37.79 19.21
N ARG A 6 1.23 -37.32 20.15
CA ARG A 6 2.44 -38.04 20.60
C ARG A 6 2.09 -39.37 21.28
N ARG A 7 1.10 -39.38 22.18
CA ARG A 7 0.62 -40.62 22.82
C ARG A 7 0.14 -41.65 21.81
N GLU A 8 -0.75 -41.26 20.90
CA GLU A 8 -1.33 -42.15 19.89
C GLU A 8 -0.24 -42.74 18.98
N ARG A 9 0.78 -41.95 18.63
CA ARG A 9 1.97 -42.40 17.89
C ARG A 9 2.83 -43.39 18.66
N LEU A 10 3.21 -43.09 19.91
CA LEU A 10 4.01 -44.01 20.73
C LEU A 10 3.25 -45.32 21.02
N GLU A 11 1.93 -45.26 21.20
CA GLU A 11 1.09 -46.46 21.30
C GLU A 11 1.11 -47.29 20.02
N SER A 12 1.15 -46.64 18.85
CA SER A 12 1.31 -47.35 17.57
C SER A 12 2.67 -48.02 17.45
N LYS A 13 3.74 -47.31 17.81
CA LYS A 13 5.11 -47.83 17.80
C LYS A 13 5.30 -48.97 18.79
N LEU A 14 4.68 -48.90 19.97
CA LEU A 14 4.65 -49.97 20.95
C LEU A 14 3.98 -51.23 20.38
N ARG A 15 2.82 -51.09 19.71
CA ARG A 15 2.13 -52.23 19.08
C ARG A 15 3.00 -52.90 18.01
N GLU A 16 3.72 -52.12 17.22
CA GLU A 16 4.64 -52.62 16.19
C GLU A 16 5.83 -53.39 16.80
N LEU A 17 6.45 -52.85 17.84
CA LEU A 17 7.55 -53.51 18.55
C LEU A 17 7.11 -54.82 19.24
N GLU A 18 5.91 -54.84 19.84
CA GLU A 18 5.34 -56.05 20.43
C GLU A 18 5.00 -57.13 19.39
N LEU A 19 4.62 -56.74 18.18
CA LEU A 19 4.42 -57.65 17.04
C LEU A 19 5.75 -58.25 16.55
N LEU A 20 6.80 -57.42 16.42
CA LEU A 20 8.13 -57.85 16.00
C LEU A 20 8.80 -58.80 17.01
N GLN A 21 8.63 -58.53 18.31
CA GLN A 21 9.18 -59.36 19.39
C GLN A 21 8.52 -60.76 19.46
N ARG A 22 7.29 -60.91 18.95
CA ARG A 22 6.61 -62.21 18.84
C ARG A 22 7.03 -63.00 17.59
N GLY A 23 7.63 -62.35 16.59
CA GLY A 23 7.98 -62.95 15.29
C GLY A 23 9.43 -63.44 15.14
N ASN A 24 10.39 -62.88 15.91
CA ASN A 24 11.80 -63.30 15.89
C ASN A 24 12.40 -63.21 17.31
N GLY A 25 13.02 -64.29 17.79
CA GLY A 25 13.63 -64.41 19.12
C GLY A 25 14.92 -63.61 19.33
N VAL A 26 14.99 -62.38 18.83
CA VAL A 26 16.12 -61.45 19.05
C VAL A 26 15.61 -60.25 19.83
N ALA A 27 16.35 -59.85 20.87
CA ALA A 27 16.06 -58.65 21.65
C ALA A 27 16.21 -57.40 20.76
N ALA A 28 15.10 -56.94 20.19
CA ALA A 28 15.04 -55.65 19.50
C ALA A 28 15.14 -54.53 20.55
N GLY A 29 16.33 -53.93 20.68
CA GLY A 29 16.48 -52.66 21.40
C GLY A 29 15.67 -51.57 20.70
N VAL A 30 15.11 -50.63 21.48
CA VAL A 30 14.52 -49.42 20.89
C VAL A 30 15.69 -48.62 20.33
N ALA A 31 15.83 -48.55 19.01
CA ALA A 31 16.89 -47.79 18.37
C ALA A 31 16.76 -46.31 18.77
N ALA A 32 17.59 -45.89 19.73
CA ALA A 32 17.76 -44.50 20.13
C ALA A 32 18.86 -43.91 19.27
N GLY A 33 18.49 -43.39 18.10
CA GLY A 33 19.42 -42.75 17.18
C GLY A 33 18.75 -42.39 15.87
N GLY A 34 18.02 -41.28 15.85
CA GLY A 34 17.77 -40.55 14.60
C GLY A 34 18.98 -39.67 14.28
N PRO A 35 19.25 -39.36 13.00
CA PRO A 35 20.38 -38.52 12.64
C PRO A 35 20.32 -37.16 13.35
N GLU A 36 21.49 -36.68 13.79
CA GLU A 36 21.66 -35.28 14.21
C GLU A 36 21.41 -34.39 12.99
N LEU A 37 20.68 -33.29 13.21
CA LEU A 37 20.49 -32.27 12.18
C LEU A 37 21.83 -31.58 11.97
N ASP A 38 22.33 -31.58 10.74
CA ASP A 38 23.45 -30.73 10.39
C ASP A 38 22.98 -29.31 10.04
N ALA A 39 23.93 -28.39 9.83
CA ALA A 39 23.60 -27.01 9.51
C ALA A 39 22.84 -26.84 8.18
N GLU A 40 22.97 -27.80 7.26
CA GLU A 40 22.29 -27.76 5.96
C GLU A 40 20.84 -28.26 6.07
N ASP A 41 20.58 -29.24 6.94
CA ASP A 41 19.21 -29.70 7.25
C ASP A 41 18.35 -28.61 7.91
N VAL A 42 18.99 -27.68 8.62
CA VAL A 42 18.32 -26.56 9.29
C VAL A 42 17.87 -25.51 8.27
N GLU A 43 18.71 -25.21 7.27
CA GLU A 43 18.39 -24.30 6.18
C GLU A 43 17.24 -24.87 5.32
N ASP A 44 17.25 -26.18 5.04
CA ASP A 44 16.23 -26.88 4.26
C ASP A 44 14.82 -26.89 4.93
N LEU A 45 14.79 -26.86 6.27
CA LEU A 45 13.59 -26.75 7.09
C LEU A 45 13.05 -25.32 7.17
N GLU A 46 13.89 -24.31 6.99
CA GLU A 46 13.44 -22.90 7.03
C GLU A 46 12.57 -22.54 5.83
N ASP A 47 12.88 -23.12 4.67
CA ASP A 47 12.14 -22.95 3.42
C ASP A 47 10.99 -23.97 3.24
N ALA A 48 10.80 -24.87 4.21
CA ALA A 48 9.75 -25.89 4.17
C ALA A 48 8.36 -25.30 4.52
N PRO A 49 7.27 -25.80 3.91
CA PRO A 49 5.91 -25.37 4.24
C PRO A 49 5.53 -25.71 5.70
N ASP A 50 4.58 -24.95 6.28
CA ASP A 50 4.14 -25.04 7.69
C ASP A 50 3.94 -26.48 8.21
N ASN A 51 3.35 -27.34 7.37
CA ASN A 51 3.08 -28.72 7.71
C ASN A 51 4.36 -29.56 7.85
N GLU A 52 5.38 -29.30 7.04
CA GLU A 52 6.67 -30.00 7.10
C GLU A 52 7.49 -29.55 8.30
N VAL A 53 7.50 -28.24 8.60
CA VAL A 53 8.13 -27.70 9.82
C VAL A 53 7.46 -28.25 11.08
N GLU A 54 6.11 -28.19 11.15
CA GLU A 54 5.35 -28.76 12.27
C GLU A 54 5.61 -30.26 12.40
N THR A 55 5.67 -31.00 11.28
CA THR A 55 5.97 -32.44 11.31
C THR A 55 7.38 -32.71 11.80
N ALA A 56 8.38 -31.95 11.35
CA ALA A 56 9.77 -32.14 11.76
C ALA A 56 9.99 -31.77 13.23
N GLU A 57 9.38 -30.69 13.72
CA GLU A 57 9.39 -30.33 15.14
C GLU A 57 8.70 -31.39 15.99
N GLU A 58 7.53 -31.87 15.56
CA GLU A 58 6.84 -32.97 16.22
C GLU A 58 7.66 -34.26 16.20
N GLU A 59 8.33 -34.57 15.09
CA GLU A 59 9.22 -35.73 15.00
C GLU A 59 10.45 -35.60 15.89
N ILE A 60 10.98 -34.40 16.12
CA ILE A 60 12.09 -34.17 17.07
C ILE A 60 11.61 -34.35 18.50
N LEU A 61 10.44 -33.80 18.82
CA LEU A 61 9.73 -34.02 20.09
C LEU A 61 9.45 -35.51 20.31
N ASP A 62 9.12 -36.25 19.24
CA ASP A 62 8.89 -37.68 19.28
C ASP A 62 10.18 -38.49 19.38
N GLN A 63 11.27 -38.07 18.72
CA GLN A 63 12.61 -38.67 18.83
C GLN A 63 13.25 -38.41 20.20
N ALA A 64 12.69 -37.49 20.98
CA ALA A 64 13.02 -37.28 22.39
C ALA A 64 12.29 -38.28 23.34
N THR A 65 11.94 -39.47 22.85
CA THR A 65 11.72 -40.64 23.73
C THR A 65 13.05 -41.00 24.39
N ALA A 66 13.16 -40.87 25.70
CA ALA A 66 14.31 -41.36 26.45
C ALA A 66 14.30 -42.91 26.57
N ALA A 67 13.19 -43.56 26.22
CA ALA A 67 13.02 -44.99 26.33
C ALA A 67 13.91 -45.77 25.35
N ARG A 68 14.79 -46.60 25.91
CA ARG A 68 15.66 -47.56 25.21
C ARG A 68 15.07 -48.98 25.22
N THR A 69 14.05 -49.23 26.05
CA THR A 69 13.38 -50.52 26.20
C THR A 69 11.86 -50.41 26.06
N ILE A 70 11.19 -51.53 25.72
CA ILE A 70 9.72 -51.61 25.68
C ILE A 70 9.08 -51.25 27.04
N VAL A 71 9.77 -51.57 28.14
CA VAL A 71 9.31 -51.25 29.51
C VAL A 71 9.34 -49.74 29.75
N GLU A 72 10.43 -49.06 29.37
CA GLU A 72 10.52 -47.61 29.45
C GLU A 72 9.52 -46.92 28.51
N LEU A 73 9.27 -47.48 27.33
CA LEU A 73 8.31 -46.93 26.37
C LEU A 73 6.87 -47.00 26.91
N LYS A 74 6.50 -48.11 27.56
CA LYS A 74 5.22 -48.23 28.28
C LYS A 74 5.10 -47.21 29.41
N ALA A 75 6.16 -47.00 30.18
CA ALA A 75 6.19 -46.01 31.25
C ALA A 75 6.07 -44.58 30.72
N GLU A 76 6.67 -44.27 29.57
CA GLU A 76 6.55 -42.99 28.88
C GLU A 76 5.11 -42.76 28.39
N ILE A 77 4.48 -43.76 27.78
CA ILE A 77 3.07 -43.69 27.34
C ILE A 77 2.12 -43.45 28.51
N GLU A 78 2.30 -44.12 29.64
CA GLU A 78 1.50 -43.86 30.85
C GLU A 78 1.74 -42.46 31.41
N THR A 79 2.98 -41.97 31.35
CA THR A 79 3.31 -40.59 31.70
C THR A 79 2.59 -39.60 30.77
N LEU A 80 2.57 -39.86 29.47
CA LEU A 80 1.84 -39.04 28.49
C LEU A 80 0.33 -39.04 28.72
N LYS A 81 -0.28 -40.19 29.05
CA LYS A 81 -1.71 -40.26 29.42
C LYS A 81 -2.00 -39.40 30.64
N ARG A 82 -1.15 -39.48 31.66
CA ARG A 82 -1.27 -38.65 32.87
C ARG A 82 -1.14 -37.16 32.52
N LEU A 83 -0.15 -36.78 31.73
CA LEU A 83 0.07 -35.40 31.28
C LEU A 83 -1.08 -34.89 30.42
N GLU A 84 -1.63 -35.71 29.51
CA GLU A 84 -2.81 -35.38 28.72
C GLU A 84 -4.02 -35.09 29.62
N GLY A 85 -4.25 -35.93 30.63
CA GLY A 85 -5.30 -35.74 31.63
C GLY A 85 -5.12 -34.46 32.44
N LEU A 86 -3.91 -34.20 32.93
CA LEU A 86 -3.57 -32.97 33.67
C LEU A 86 -3.75 -31.72 32.80
N ALA A 87 -3.27 -31.74 31.55
CA ALA A 87 -3.41 -30.62 30.62
C ALA A 87 -4.88 -30.37 30.27
N LEU A 88 -5.69 -31.42 30.12
CA LEU A 88 -7.13 -31.29 29.88
C LEU A 88 -7.85 -30.72 31.11
N ALA A 89 -7.48 -31.15 32.32
CA ALA A 89 -8.01 -30.63 33.57
C ALA A 89 -7.68 -29.13 33.74
N LEU A 90 -6.41 -28.75 33.52
CA LEU A 90 -5.96 -27.35 33.57
C LEU A 90 -6.67 -26.48 32.52
N ARG A 91 -6.78 -26.98 31.29
CA ARG A 91 -7.52 -26.28 30.22
C ARG A 91 -8.99 -26.06 30.59
N ARG A 92 -9.62 -27.02 31.27
CA ARG A 92 -11.01 -26.92 31.74
C ARG A 92 -11.16 -26.02 32.97
N SER A 93 -10.18 -26.00 33.89
CA SER A 93 -10.20 -25.10 35.05
C SER A 93 -10.02 -23.65 34.63
N GLY A 94 -9.34 -23.40 33.50
CA GLY A 94 -9.07 -22.05 33.00
C GLY A 94 -7.90 -21.38 33.70
N GLU A 95 -7.17 -22.11 34.55
CA GLU A 95 -6.03 -21.64 35.35
C GLU A 95 -4.69 -21.70 34.60
N ASP A 96 -4.74 -21.82 33.27
CA ASP A 96 -3.55 -21.76 32.43
C ASP A 96 -2.81 -20.43 32.63
N ARG A 97 -1.56 -20.50 33.10
CA ARG A 97 -0.76 -19.32 33.48
C ARG A 97 -0.42 -18.43 32.29
N LYS A 98 -0.04 -19.00 31.14
CA LYS A 98 0.24 -18.23 29.91
C LYS A 98 -1.00 -17.46 29.47
N TRP A 99 -2.16 -18.13 29.47
CA TRP A 99 -3.44 -17.49 29.18
C TRP A 99 -3.78 -16.40 30.20
N GLN A 100 -3.58 -16.62 31.51
CA GLN A 100 -3.87 -15.61 32.53
C GLN A 100 -3.04 -14.34 32.34
N GLU A 101 -1.75 -14.47 32.05
CA GLU A 101 -0.89 -13.31 31.77
C GLU A 101 -1.27 -12.61 30.47
N LEU A 102 -1.59 -13.37 29.41
CA LEU A 102 -2.15 -12.79 28.19
C LEU A 102 -3.47 -12.06 28.46
N ALA A 103 -4.39 -12.66 29.21
CA ALA A 103 -5.69 -12.07 29.53
C ALA A 103 -5.52 -10.79 30.35
N ARG A 104 -4.58 -10.76 31.30
CA ARG A 104 -4.22 -9.58 32.07
C ARG A 104 -3.65 -8.49 31.17
N LEU A 105 -2.76 -8.83 30.24
CA LEU A 105 -2.21 -7.90 29.27
C LEU A 105 -3.31 -7.31 28.36
N LEU A 106 -4.20 -8.16 27.83
CA LEU A 106 -5.32 -7.72 26.99
C LEU A 106 -6.27 -6.80 27.77
N GLN A 107 -6.52 -7.09 29.05
CA GLN A 107 -7.28 -6.20 29.92
C GLN A 107 -6.58 -4.86 30.12
N THR A 108 -5.28 -4.85 30.40
CA THR A 108 -4.50 -3.61 30.54
C THR A 108 -4.49 -2.78 29.24
N VAL A 109 -4.35 -3.43 28.09
CA VAL A 109 -4.30 -2.75 26.78
C VAL A 109 -5.66 -2.18 26.39
N PHE A 110 -6.75 -2.92 26.61
CA PHE A 110 -8.09 -2.56 26.11
C PHE A 110 -9.04 -1.97 27.16
N MET A 111 -8.76 -2.09 28.45
CA MET A 111 -9.66 -1.66 29.53
C MET A 111 -9.05 -0.58 30.42
N ALA A 112 -9.31 0.68 30.06
CA ALA A 112 -9.34 1.83 30.97
C ALA A 112 -10.49 2.79 30.56
N GLY A 113 -10.97 3.60 31.51
CA GLY A 113 -12.22 4.38 31.46
C GLY A 113 -12.36 5.41 30.32
N PRO A 114 -13.48 6.17 30.27
CA PRO A 114 -13.80 7.06 29.16
C PRO A 114 -12.78 8.19 29.08
N ALA A 115 -11.80 8.07 28.19
CA ALA A 115 -10.81 9.11 27.93
C ALA A 115 -11.11 9.79 26.58
N THR A 116 -11.38 11.09 26.69
CA THR A 116 -11.38 12.07 25.63
C THR A 116 -10.09 12.02 24.80
N GLY A 117 -10.20 11.58 23.54
CA GLY A 117 -9.57 12.24 22.40
C GLY A 117 -8.05 12.49 22.35
N CYS A 118 -7.19 11.72 23.00
CA CYS A 118 -5.73 11.78 22.83
C CYS A 118 -5.12 10.36 22.94
N VAL A 119 -4.35 9.92 21.95
CA VAL A 119 -3.76 8.54 21.84
C VAL A 119 -2.23 8.56 21.73
N ALA A 120 -1.59 9.74 21.81
CA ALA A 120 -0.13 9.79 21.67
C ALA A 120 0.56 9.23 22.93
N GLU A 121 1.44 8.23 22.75
CA GLU A 121 2.41 7.89 23.79
C GLU A 121 3.50 8.98 23.89
N ASP A 122 3.99 9.22 25.09
CA ASP A 122 5.12 10.14 25.30
C ASP A 122 6.37 9.65 24.55
N ARG A 123 7.23 10.58 24.12
CA ARG A 123 8.51 10.23 23.48
C ARG A 123 9.32 9.33 24.42
N PRO A 124 9.94 8.25 23.89
CA PRO A 124 10.66 7.31 24.74
C PRO A 124 11.84 8.00 25.43
N PRO A 125 12.13 7.67 26.70
CA PRO A 125 13.45 7.89 27.23
C PRO A 125 14.40 6.97 26.45
N TYR A 126 15.29 7.53 25.64
CA TYR A 126 16.46 6.79 25.17
C TYR A 126 17.36 6.56 26.39
N GLY A 127 17.22 5.40 27.04
CA GLY A 127 17.97 5.06 28.26
C GLY A 127 17.50 3.79 28.97
N SER A 128 18.17 3.44 30.07
CA SER A 128 18.01 2.23 30.89
C SER A 128 16.87 2.29 31.93
N GLY A 129 15.88 3.16 31.72
CA GLY A 129 14.73 3.30 32.63
C GLY A 129 13.64 2.25 32.39
N PRO A 130 12.69 2.08 33.32
CA PRO A 130 11.53 1.22 33.10
C PRO A 130 10.77 1.65 31.83
N ILE A 131 10.46 0.69 30.95
CA ILE A 131 9.66 0.93 29.74
C ILE A 131 8.25 1.33 30.21
N PRO A 132 7.75 2.53 29.88
CA PRO A 132 6.42 2.93 30.28
C PRO A 132 5.39 1.94 29.69
N PRO A 133 4.38 1.52 30.45
CA PRO A 133 3.36 0.63 29.93
C PRO A 133 2.59 1.31 28.79
N PRO A 134 2.05 0.54 27.83
CA PRO A 134 1.29 1.10 26.73
C PRO A 134 0.07 1.84 27.25
N THR A 135 -0.31 2.93 26.59
CA THR A 135 -1.49 3.70 26.99
C THR A 135 -2.76 2.89 26.69
N PRO A 136 -3.58 2.54 27.70
CA PRO A 136 -4.79 1.75 27.50
C PRO A 136 -5.79 2.47 26.59
N SER A 137 -6.31 1.78 25.58
CA SER A 137 -7.36 2.32 24.73
C SER A 137 -8.13 1.22 24.00
N PRO A 138 -9.47 1.34 23.88
CA PRO A 138 -10.27 0.41 23.10
C PRO A 138 -9.98 0.50 21.59
N HIS A 139 -9.21 1.49 21.14
CA HIS A 139 -8.80 1.66 19.75
C HIS A 139 -7.40 1.10 19.45
N GLN A 140 -6.75 0.50 20.44
CA GLN A 140 -5.46 -0.16 20.26
C GLN A 140 -5.57 -1.34 19.28
N LYS A 141 -4.46 -1.64 18.61
CA LYS A 141 -4.33 -2.74 17.66
C LYS A 141 -3.18 -3.61 18.10
N LEU A 142 -3.46 -4.89 18.36
CA LEU A 142 -2.49 -5.85 18.89
C LEU A 142 -2.33 -7.02 17.92
N VAL A 143 -1.08 -7.36 17.62
CA VAL A 143 -0.73 -8.56 16.84
C VAL A 143 -0.26 -9.64 17.80
N LEU A 144 -0.78 -10.86 17.65
CA LEU A 144 -0.32 -12.01 18.41
C LEU A 144 0.13 -13.12 17.47
N PHE A 145 1.35 -13.58 17.68
CA PHE A 145 1.95 -14.69 16.95
C PHE A 145 1.97 -15.97 17.78
N THR A 146 1.74 -17.09 17.09
CA THR A 146 1.82 -18.46 17.61
C THR A 146 2.30 -19.38 16.51
N GLU A 147 3.01 -20.45 16.85
CA GLU A 147 3.52 -21.39 15.84
C GLU A 147 2.41 -22.28 15.29
N HIS A 148 1.65 -22.93 16.19
CA HIS A 148 0.67 -23.93 15.80
C HIS A 148 -0.75 -23.36 15.58
N ARG A 149 -1.43 -23.89 14.56
CA ARG A 149 -2.83 -23.57 14.25
C ARG A 149 -3.81 -23.95 15.36
N ASP A 150 -3.53 -25.02 16.10
CA ASP A 150 -4.33 -25.45 17.25
C ASP A 150 -4.37 -24.38 18.36
N THR A 151 -3.20 -23.80 18.68
CA THR A 151 -3.07 -22.72 19.64
C THR A 151 -3.77 -21.47 19.14
N LEU A 152 -3.63 -21.14 17.85
CA LEU A 152 -4.34 -20.03 17.22
C LEU A 152 -5.86 -20.12 17.40
N ASN A 153 -6.45 -21.29 17.10
CA ASN A 153 -7.89 -21.52 17.28
C ASN A 153 -8.33 -21.46 18.76
N TYR A 154 -7.49 -21.98 19.66
CA TYR A 154 -7.73 -21.89 21.09
C TYR A 154 -7.76 -20.42 21.58
N LEU A 155 -6.80 -19.61 21.13
CA LEU A 155 -6.71 -18.20 21.48
C LEU A 155 -7.86 -17.39 20.88
N GLU A 156 -8.28 -17.67 19.63
CA GLU A 156 -9.47 -17.04 19.02
C GLU A 156 -10.70 -17.20 19.92
N ALA A 157 -10.99 -18.42 20.36
CA ALA A 157 -12.13 -18.70 21.23
C ALA A 157 -12.04 -18.01 22.60
N ARG A 158 -10.86 -18.05 23.24
CA ARG A 158 -10.66 -17.46 24.58
C ARG A 158 -10.69 -15.94 24.55
N ILE A 159 -9.99 -15.31 23.59
CA ILE A 159 -9.97 -13.85 23.44
C ILE A 159 -11.36 -13.36 23.02
N SER A 160 -12.08 -14.08 22.15
CA SER A 160 -13.45 -13.72 21.77
C SER A 160 -14.37 -13.69 22.99
N THR A 161 -14.22 -14.67 23.88
CA THR A 161 -14.98 -14.75 25.14
C THR A 161 -14.60 -13.60 26.07
N LEU A 162 -13.32 -13.28 26.19
CA LEU A 162 -12.82 -12.19 27.04
C LEU A 162 -13.30 -10.81 26.58
N LEU A 163 -13.28 -10.54 25.27
CA LEU A 163 -13.71 -9.27 24.69
C LEU A 163 -15.24 -9.17 24.51
N GLY A 164 -15.95 -10.31 24.62
CA GLY A 164 -17.39 -10.43 24.39
C GLY A 164 -17.80 -10.20 22.92
N ARG A 165 -16.83 -10.15 21.99
CA ARG A 165 -17.03 -9.79 20.58
C ARG A 165 -16.09 -10.60 19.70
N ARG A 166 -16.66 -11.52 18.92
CA ARG A 166 -15.88 -12.34 17.97
C ARG A 166 -15.31 -11.50 16.81
N ASP A 167 -16.07 -10.52 16.35
CA ASP A 167 -15.67 -9.62 15.25
C ASP A 167 -14.49 -8.69 15.61
N ALA A 168 -14.06 -8.69 16.88
CA ALA A 168 -12.87 -7.96 17.31
C ALA A 168 -11.55 -8.66 16.93
N ILE A 169 -11.63 -9.87 16.39
CA ILE A 169 -10.47 -10.71 16.11
C ILE A 169 -10.48 -11.11 14.64
N VAL A 170 -9.31 -11.01 14.00
CA VAL A 170 -9.05 -11.60 12.69
C VAL A 170 -7.88 -12.59 12.78
N MET A 171 -7.90 -13.58 11.90
CA MET A 171 -6.87 -14.63 11.84
C MET A 171 -6.17 -14.61 10.48
N ILE A 172 -4.88 -14.95 10.48
CA ILE A 172 -4.06 -15.18 9.30
C ILE A 172 -3.22 -16.45 9.50
N HIS A 173 -3.47 -17.49 8.71
CA HIS A 173 -2.72 -18.76 8.79
C HIS A 173 -2.47 -19.35 7.39
N GLY A 174 -1.55 -20.33 7.28
CA GLY A 174 -1.07 -20.86 5.99
C GLY A 174 -2.18 -21.40 5.09
N GLY A 175 -3.17 -22.06 5.68
CA GLY A 175 -4.35 -22.58 4.97
C GLY A 175 -5.38 -21.56 4.48
N MET A 176 -5.19 -20.25 4.68
CA MET A 176 -6.13 -19.23 4.19
C MET A 176 -5.87 -18.89 2.71
N GLY A 177 -6.94 -18.73 1.94
CA GLY A 177 -6.85 -18.19 0.59
C GLY A 177 -6.27 -16.77 0.58
N ARG A 178 -5.63 -16.37 -0.53
CA ARG A 178 -5.03 -15.03 -0.69
C ARG A 178 -6.05 -13.91 -0.43
N GLU A 179 -7.29 -14.10 -0.85
CA GLU A 179 -8.37 -13.12 -0.68
C GLU A 179 -8.78 -12.96 0.80
N ASP A 180 -8.99 -14.05 1.51
CA ASP A 180 -9.33 -13.99 2.94
C ASP A 180 -8.21 -13.37 3.75
N ARG A 181 -6.94 -13.65 3.41
CA ARG A 181 -5.79 -12.99 4.05
C ARG A 181 -5.80 -11.48 3.84
N MET A 182 -6.06 -11.03 2.61
CA MET A 182 -6.14 -9.60 2.30
C MET A 182 -7.31 -8.93 3.03
N LYS A 183 -8.46 -9.60 3.10
CA LYS A 183 -9.62 -9.13 3.85
C LYS A 183 -9.34 -9.00 5.35
N SER A 184 -8.70 -9.99 5.97
CA SER A 184 -8.27 -9.93 7.37
C SER A 184 -7.29 -8.78 7.60
N GLN A 185 -6.33 -8.59 6.69
CA GLN A 185 -5.34 -7.51 6.79
C GLN A 185 -6.00 -6.12 6.70
N GLU A 186 -6.86 -5.89 5.71
CA GLU A 186 -7.53 -4.59 5.53
C GLU A 186 -8.49 -4.29 6.69
N ALA A 187 -9.24 -5.31 7.17
CA ALA A 187 -10.08 -5.17 8.34
C ALA A 187 -9.26 -4.80 9.60
N PHE A 188 -8.11 -5.45 9.82
CA PHE A 188 -7.21 -5.10 10.93
C PHE A 188 -6.71 -3.65 10.84
N LYS A 189 -6.35 -3.19 9.64
CA LYS A 189 -5.84 -1.82 9.45
C LYS A 189 -6.90 -0.75 9.70
N HIS A 190 -8.10 -0.94 9.14
CA HIS A 190 -9.06 0.15 8.96
C HIS A 190 -10.41 -0.06 9.65
N ASP A 191 -10.80 -1.27 10.05
CA ASP A 191 -12.06 -1.48 10.79
C ASP A 191 -11.83 -1.18 12.29
N PRO A 192 -12.52 -0.20 12.89
CA PRO A 192 -12.37 0.13 14.30
C PRO A 192 -12.88 -0.96 15.25
N GLN A 193 -13.67 -1.93 14.76
CA GLN A 193 -14.14 -3.04 15.59
C GLN A 193 -13.09 -4.14 15.78
N VAL A 194 -12.18 -4.32 14.81
CA VAL A 194 -11.13 -5.33 14.88
C VAL A 194 -9.99 -4.80 15.75
N GLN A 195 -9.65 -5.48 16.83
CA GLN A 195 -8.61 -5.06 17.78
C GLN A 195 -7.39 -5.98 17.77
N VAL A 196 -7.61 -7.28 17.52
CA VAL A 196 -6.56 -8.31 17.61
C VAL A 196 -6.40 -9.03 16.28
N LEU A 197 -5.15 -9.19 15.83
CA LEU A 197 -4.79 -10.06 14.72
C LEU A 197 -3.98 -11.25 15.24
N LEU A 198 -4.50 -12.45 15.02
CA LEU A 198 -3.82 -13.71 15.34
C LEU A 198 -3.14 -14.26 14.08
N ALA A 199 -1.84 -14.54 14.15
CA ALA A 199 -1.07 -15.03 13.00
C ALA A 199 -0.18 -16.23 13.32
N THR A 200 -0.02 -17.12 12.34
CA THR A 200 1.10 -18.09 12.28
C THR A 200 2.26 -17.53 11.46
N ASP A 201 3.46 -18.10 11.64
CA ASP A 201 4.69 -17.58 11.03
C ASP A 201 4.66 -17.52 9.51
N ALA A 202 4.44 -18.62 8.80
CA ALA A 202 4.51 -18.60 7.34
C ALA A 202 3.38 -17.80 6.68
N ALA A 203 2.33 -17.48 7.43
CA ALA A 203 1.22 -16.68 6.92
C ALA A 203 1.36 -15.18 7.20
N GLY A 204 2.19 -14.81 8.18
CA GLY A 204 2.52 -13.42 8.52
C GLY A 204 3.67 -12.83 7.69
N GLU A 205 4.44 -13.69 7.01
CA GLU A 205 5.54 -13.26 6.15
C GLU A 205 5.06 -12.39 4.99
N GLY A 206 5.77 -11.28 4.76
CA GLY A 206 5.46 -10.30 3.70
C GLY A 206 4.29 -9.35 4.00
N ILE A 207 3.60 -9.49 5.13
CA ILE A 207 2.47 -8.62 5.48
C ILE A 207 2.95 -7.31 6.13
N ASN A 208 2.31 -6.20 5.77
CA ASN A 208 2.48 -4.91 6.45
C ASN A 208 1.46 -4.77 7.59
N LEU A 209 1.95 -4.73 8.83
CA LEU A 209 1.18 -4.63 10.08
C LEU A 209 1.49 -3.35 10.87
N GLN A 210 2.13 -2.34 10.25
CA GLN A 210 2.51 -1.06 10.87
C GLN A 210 1.37 -0.30 11.57
N ARG A 211 0.10 -0.66 11.32
CA ARG A 211 -1.04 -0.13 12.08
C ARG A 211 -0.93 -0.44 13.58
N ALA A 212 -0.38 -1.59 13.91
CA ALA A 212 -0.14 -2.01 15.29
C ALA A 212 1.27 -1.62 15.71
N HIS A 213 1.40 -1.22 16.97
CA HIS A 213 2.67 -1.08 17.68
C HIS A 213 2.75 -2.06 18.86
N LEU A 214 1.70 -2.84 19.13
CA LEU A 214 1.65 -3.82 20.19
C LEU A 214 1.76 -5.22 19.61
N MET A 215 2.74 -6.01 20.05
CA MET A 215 2.96 -7.37 19.58
C MET A 215 3.20 -8.35 20.73
N VAL A 216 2.54 -9.50 20.68
CA VAL A 216 2.74 -10.60 21.62
C VAL A 216 3.20 -11.85 20.89
N ASN A 217 4.33 -12.40 21.29
CA ASN A 217 4.71 -13.77 20.96
C ASN A 217 4.16 -14.69 22.05
N TYR A 218 3.10 -15.43 21.73
CA TYR A 218 2.54 -16.43 22.65
C TYR A 218 3.48 -17.62 22.81
N ASP A 219 4.11 -18.01 21.70
CA ASP A 219 5.19 -18.99 21.62
C ASP A 219 6.36 -18.37 20.82
N LEU A 220 7.59 -18.64 21.28
CA LEU A 220 8.81 -18.12 20.68
C LEU A 220 9.38 -19.12 19.65
N PRO A 221 9.74 -18.65 18.45
CA PRO A 221 10.35 -19.49 17.44
C PRO A 221 11.76 -19.89 17.84
N TRP A 222 12.11 -21.13 17.48
CA TRP A 222 13.42 -21.71 17.73
C TRP A 222 14.53 -21.04 16.90
N ASN A 223 14.16 -20.26 15.87
CA ASN A 223 15.06 -19.41 15.09
C ASN A 223 14.89 -17.91 15.48
N PRO A 224 15.94 -17.26 16.00
CA PRO A 224 15.92 -15.83 16.34
C PRO A 224 15.60 -14.88 15.17
N ASN A 225 15.98 -15.24 13.95
CA ASN A 225 15.68 -14.47 12.74
C ASN A 225 14.16 -14.30 12.58
N ARG A 226 13.37 -15.33 12.92
CA ARG A 226 11.89 -15.22 12.88
C ARG A 226 11.37 -14.18 13.87
N ILE A 227 11.98 -14.03 15.05
CA ILE A 227 11.61 -12.99 16.02
C ILE A 227 11.85 -11.59 15.45
N GLU A 228 13.03 -11.38 14.88
CA GLU A 228 13.41 -10.12 14.20
C GLU A 228 12.43 -9.82 13.06
N GLN A 229 12.14 -10.81 12.22
CA GLN A 229 11.21 -10.68 11.10
C GLN A 229 9.78 -10.38 11.55
N ARG A 230 9.29 -10.98 12.64
CA ARG A 230 7.97 -10.68 13.22
C ARG A 230 7.92 -9.23 13.72
N PHE A 231 8.93 -8.80 14.48
CA PHE A 231 9.03 -7.43 14.98
C PHE A 231 9.13 -6.41 13.82
N GLY A 232 9.91 -6.75 12.79
CA GLY A 232 10.00 -5.99 11.55
C GLY A 232 8.70 -5.92 10.73
N ARG A 233 7.58 -6.53 11.15
CA ARG A 233 6.25 -6.30 10.55
C ARG A 233 5.54 -5.06 11.10
N ILE A 234 5.84 -4.70 12.35
CA ILE A 234 5.28 -3.52 13.04
C ILE A 234 6.31 -2.38 13.16
N HIS A 235 7.60 -2.72 13.30
CA HIS A 235 8.70 -1.78 13.42
C HIS A 235 9.35 -1.55 12.05
N ARG A 236 8.85 -0.53 11.34
CA ARG A 236 9.29 -0.14 9.99
C ARG A 236 9.27 1.38 9.84
N ILE A 237 9.97 1.90 8.83
CA ILE A 237 9.94 3.33 8.46
C ILE A 237 8.48 3.80 8.34
N GLY A 238 8.15 4.86 9.07
CA GLY A 238 6.79 5.43 9.14
C GLY A 238 5.97 5.02 10.35
N GLN A 239 6.46 4.13 11.22
CA GLN A 239 5.87 3.90 12.54
C GLN A 239 6.09 5.12 13.44
N THR A 240 5.01 5.64 14.05
CA THR A 240 5.05 6.85 14.89
C THR A 240 4.94 6.56 16.38
N GLU A 241 4.40 5.39 16.74
CA GLU A 241 4.23 4.95 18.12
C GLU A 241 5.40 4.06 18.58
N VAL A 242 5.59 3.94 19.89
CA VAL A 242 6.60 3.04 20.46
C VAL A 242 6.13 1.60 20.29
N CYS A 243 6.95 0.76 19.65
CA CYS A 243 6.62 -0.66 19.50
C CYS A 243 6.91 -1.43 20.81
N HIS A 244 5.87 -2.05 21.37
CA HIS A 244 5.97 -2.93 22.53
C HIS A 244 5.92 -4.40 22.09
N LEU A 245 6.88 -5.18 22.57
CA LEU A 245 7.01 -6.61 22.29
C LEU A 245 6.97 -7.41 23.59
N TRP A 246 5.96 -8.27 23.75
CA TRP A 246 5.88 -9.23 24.86
C TRP A 246 6.21 -10.64 24.39
N ASN A 247 7.17 -11.27 25.04
CA ASN A 247 7.50 -12.68 24.81
C ASN A 247 7.03 -13.51 26.01
N LEU A 248 6.05 -14.39 25.81
CA LEU A 248 5.55 -15.25 26.88
C LEU A 248 6.43 -16.50 27.03
N VAL A 249 7.28 -16.50 28.04
CA VAL A 249 8.20 -17.60 28.38
C VAL A 249 7.75 -18.28 29.66
N ALA A 250 7.71 -19.62 29.67
CA ALA A 250 7.41 -20.38 30.88
C ALA A 250 8.69 -20.58 31.69
N GLU A 251 8.73 -20.11 32.93
CA GLU A 251 9.97 -20.10 33.74
C GLU A 251 10.45 -21.48 34.19
N GLU A 252 9.53 -22.42 34.39
CA GLU A 252 9.84 -23.77 34.89
C GLU A 252 9.97 -24.81 33.75
N THR A 253 10.40 -24.38 32.56
CA THR A 253 10.63 -25.27 31.42
C THR A 253 12.09 -25.24 30.96
N ARG A 254 12.55 -26.38 30.40
CA ARG A 254 13.91 -26.53 29.88
C ARG A 254 14.24 -25.50 28.80
N GLU A 255 13.28 -25.23 27.92
CA GLU A 255 13.36 -24.20 26.88
C GLU A 255 13.33 -22.78 27.46
N GLY A 256 12.55 -22.57 28.53
CA GLY A 256 12.38 -21.27 29.16
C GLY A 256 13.67 -20.70 29.76
N ASP A 257 14.53 -21.55 30.32
CA ASP A 257 15.84 -21.15 30.82
C ASP A 257 16.77 -20.63 29.70
N VAL A 258 16.76 -21.31 28.55
CA VAL A 258 17.54 -20.90 27.37
C VAL A 258 17.03 -19.57 26.84
N TYR A 259 15.71 -19.44 26.65
CA TYR A 259 15.10 -18.20 26.17
C TYR A 259 15.30 -17.04 27.14
N ARG A 260 15.23 -17.26 28.45
CA ARG A 260 15.49 -16.22 29.45
C ARG A 260 16.92 -15.70 29.35
N THR A 261 17.89 -16.60 29.32
CA THR A 261 19.31 -16.24 29.17
C THR A 261 19.55 -15.47 27.87
N LEU A 262 18.94 -15.93 26.77
CA LEU A 262 19.02 -15.27 25.46
C LEU A 262 18.47 -13.84 25.50
N LEU A 263 17.26 -13.66 26.05
CA LEU A 263 16.60 -12.37 26.12
C LEU A 263 17.32 -11.39 27.07
N GLU A 264 17.84 -11.89 28.21
CA GLU A 264 18.65 -11.10 29.13
C GLU A 264 19.96 -10.62 28.47
N LYS A 265 20.63 -11.50 27.72
CA LYS A 265 21.87 -11.16 27.00
C LYS A 265 21.61 -10.18 25.86
N LEU A 266 20.50 -10.35 25.15
CA LEU A 266 20.07 -9.43 24.11
C LEU A 266 19.81 -8.03 24.67
N GLU A 267 19.18 -7.93 25.84
CA GLU A 267 18.98 -6.65 26.51
C GLU A 267 20.30 -6.00 26.95
N GLN A 268 21.25 -6.79 27.48
CA GLN A 268 22.60 -6.30 27.81
C GLN A 268 23.33 -5.77 26.57
N ALA A 269 23.28 -6.50 25.46
CA ALA A 269 23.87 -6.08 24.19
C ALA A 269 23.18 -4.81 23.67
N ARG A 270 21.85 -4.74 23.72
CA ARG A 270 21.06 -3.57 23.33
C ARG A 270 21.50 -2.32 24.08
N GLN A 271 21.74 -2.44 25.38
CA GLN A 271 22.26 -1.36 26.23
C GLN A 271 23.67 -0.93 25.81
N ALA A 272 24.55 -1.87 25.49
CA ALA A 272 25.93 -1.58 25.10
C ALA A 272 26.07 -0.92 23.70
N LEU A 273 25.11 -1.16 22.81
CA LEU A 273 25.14 -0.75 21.39
C LEU A 273 24.08 0.30 21.03
N GLY A 274 23.49 0.96 22.03
CA GLY A 274 22.60 2.12 21.80
C GLY A 274 21.28 1.80 21.08
N GLY A 275 20.78 0.56 21.16
CA GLY A 275 19.45 0.20 20.64
C GLY A 275 19.40 -0.51 19.29
N GLN A 276 20.53 -0.77 18.61
CA GLN A 276 20.56 -1.34 17.25
C GLN A 276 20.70 -2.88 17.18
N VAL A 277 20.60 -3.58 18.32
CA VAL A 277 20.94 -5.02 18.39
C VAL A 277 19.88 -5.93 17.77
N PHE A 278 18.64 -5.47 17.65
CA PHE A 278 17.60 -6.26 17.00
C PHE A 278 17.89 -6.51 15.52
N ASP A 279 18.68 -5.65 14.85
CA ASP A 279 19.02 -5.76 13.43
C ASP A 279 20.10 -6.83 13.11
N VAL A 280 20.63 -7.52 14.13
CA VAL A 280 21.69 -8.53 13.98
C VAL A 280 21.32 -9.89 14.55
N LEU A 281 20.10 -10.03 15.09
CA LEU A 281 19.59 -11.27 15.70
C LEU A 281 19.67 -12.47 14.74
N GLY A 282 19.31 -12.27 13.47
CA GLY A 282 19.33 -13.34 12.47
C GLY A 282 20.72 -13.86 12.08
N LYS A 283 21.81 -13.17 12.45
CA LYS A 283 23.20 -13.56 12.13
C LYS A 283 23.98 -14.11 13.32
N LEU A 284 23.36 -14.20 14.49
CA LEU A 284 24.02 -14.71 15.69
C LEU A 284 24.28 -16.22 15.54
N GLN A 285 25.55 -16.60 15.65
CA GLN A 285 25.98 -18.01 15.67
C GLN A 285 26.37 -18.39 17.09
N PHE A 286 25.90 -19.55 17.55
CA PHE A 286 26.18 -20.05 18.90
C PHE A 286 27.17 -21.22 18.81
N GLU A 287 28.47 -20.95 18.90
CA GLU A 287 29.54 -21.96 18.68
C GLU A 287 29.42 -22.68 17.32
N GLY A 288 29.03 -21.96 16.27
CA GLY A 288 28.81 -22.55 14.93
C GLY A 288 27.53 -23.38 14.81
N LYS A 289 26.66 -23.37 15.83
CA LYS A 289 25.34 -24.02 15.81
C LYS A 289 24.20 -23.01 15.87
N PRO A 290 23.04 -23.32 15.27
CA PRO A 290 21.82 -22.53 15.42
C PRO A 290 21.21 -22.69 16.83
N LEU A 291 20.43 -21.69 17.26
CA LEU A 291 19.74 -21.71 18.57
C LEU A 291 18.87 -22.97 18.75
N ARG A 292 18.26 -23.44 17.67
CA ARG A 292 17.47 -24.66 17.64
C ARG A 292 18.20 -25.88 18.21
N ASP A 293 19.47 -26.06 17.85
CA ASP A 293 20.23 -27.22 18.33
C ASP A 293 20.52 -27.13 19.82
N LEU A 294 20.75 -25.92 20.33
CA LEU A 294 20.87 -25.66 21.76
C LEU A 294 19.57 -25.95 22.51
N LEU A 295 18.42 -25.59 21.93
CA LEU A 295 17.10 -25.91 22.49
C LEU A 295 16.87 -27.43 22.51
N ILE A 296 17.19 -28.13 21.42
CA ILE A 296 17.10 -29.59 21.35
C ILE A 296 18.00 -30.23 22.42
N GLU A 297 19.23 -29.74 22.59
CA GLU A 297 20.15 -30.21 23.61
C GLU A 297 19.62 -29.96 25.03
N ALA A 298 19.05 -28.78 25.28
CA ALA A 298 18.39 -28.44 26.54
C ALA A 298 17.21 -29.37 26.83
N ILE A 299 16.38 -29.67 25.84
CA ILE A 299 15.24 -30.58 25.97
C ILE A 299 15.73 -32.00 26.25
N ARG A 300 16.76 -32.49 25.56
CA ARG A 300 17.24 -33.88 25.69
C ARG A 300 18.07 -34.14 26.94
N TYR A 301 18.93 -33.19 27.34
CA TYR A 301 19.95 -33.41 28.37
C TYR A 301 19.96 -32.36 29.48
N GLY A 302 18.99 -31.44 29.52
CA GLY A 302 18.96 -30.32 30.47
C GLY A 302 18.84 -30.70 31.96
N GLU A 303 18.63 -31.98 32.29
CA GLU A 303 18.70 -32.46 33.69
C GLU A 303 20.15 -32.56 34.21
N ARG A 304 21.15 -32.54 33.33
CA ARG A 304 22.57 -32.57 33.71
C ARG A 304 23.06 -31.15 34.02
N PRO A 305 23.59 -30.88 35.24
CA PRO A 305 24.06 -29.54 35.63
C PRO A 305 25.14 -28.99 34.68
N GLU A 306 26.03 -29.85 34.21
CA GLU A 306 27.12 -29.51 33.29
C GLU A 306 26.62 -29.00 31.94
N VAL A 307 25.58 -29.63 31.39
CA VAL A 307 24.98 -29.24 30.10
C VAL A 307 24.29 -27.89 30.25
N ARG A 308 23.55 -27.66 31.34
CA ARG A 308 22.90 -26.38 31.63
C ARG A 308 23.92 -25.24 31.75
N ALA A 309 25.03 -25.47 32.45
CA ALA A 309 26.11 -24.50 32.58
C ALA A 309 26.74 -24.17 31.21
N ARG A 310 26.99 -25.19 30.39
CA ARG A 310 27.52 -25.01 29.03
C ARG A 310 26.58 -24.19 28.16
N LEU A 311 25.30 -24.57 28.08
CA LEU A 311 24.30 -23.85 27.27
C LEU A 311 24.22 -22.36 27.66
N THR A 312 24.27 -22.07 28.96
CA THR A 312 24.28 -20.70 29.48
C THR A 312 25.53 -19.93 29.01
N GLN A 313 26.69 -20.59 29.03
CA GLN A 313 27.95 -19.99 28.59
C GLN A 313 27.97 -19.74 27.07
N VAL A 314 27.45 -20.68 26.28
CA VAL A 314 27.36 -20.58 24.81
C VAL A 314 26.45 -19.41 24.39
N VAL A 315 25.30 -19.26 25.04
CA VAL A 315 24.43 -18.11 24.79
C VAL A 315 25.11 -16.81 25.23
N ALA A 316 25.88 -16.82 26.32
CA ALA A 316 26.58 -15.62 26.79
C ALA A 316 27.71 -15.16 25.85
N SER A 317 28.44 -16.07 25.21
CA SER A 317 29.56 -15.74 24.31
C SER A 317 29.09 -15.21 22.95
N ALA A 318 27.91 -15.63 22.48
CA ALA A 318 27.35 -15.19 21.19
C ALA A 318 27.00 -13.69 21.13
N PHE A 319 26.92 -13.00 22.27
CA PHE A 319 26.62 -11.56 22.35
C PHE A 319 27.86 -10.72 22.71
N ASP A 320 29.06 -11.16 22.31
CA ASP A 320 30.27 -10.36 22.48
C ASP A 320 30.18 -9.04 21.69
N LYS A 321 30.56 -7.93 22.33
CA LYS A 321 30.40 -6.57 21.83
C LYS A 321 31.13 -6.36 20.51
N THR A 322 32.31 -6.95 20.36
CA THR A 322 33.17 -6.77 19.19
C THR A 322 32.54 -7.40 17.94
N GLN A 323 32.05 -8.64 18.04
CA GLN A 323 31.36 -9.32 16.93
C GLN A 323 30.09 -8.60 16.49
N LEU A 324 29.32 -8.06 17.44
CA LEU A 324 28.10 -7.31 17.13
C LEU A 324 28.40 -6.00 16.38
N GLN A 325 29.52 -5.34 16.67
CA GLN A 325 29.96 -4.13 15.95
C GLN A 325 30.37 -4.45 14.51
N ASP A 326 31.14 -5.52 14.30
CA ASP A 326 31.56 -5.95 12.96
C ASP A 326 30.35 -6.27 12.06
N LEU A 327 29.34 -6.97 12.59
CA LEU A 327 28.11 -7.29 11.86
C LEU A 327 27.27 -6.06 11.48
N LEU A 328 27.29 -5.01 12.31
CA LEU A 328 26.62 -3.73 12.03
C LEU A 328 27.34 -2.97 10.90
N GLU A 329 28.67 -2.97 10.88
CA GLU A 329 29.48 -2.29 9.87
C GLU A 329 29.35 -2.93 8.48
N GLU A 330 29.31 -4.26 8.39
CA GLU A 330 29.07 -4.98 7.12
C GLU A 330 27.75 -4.59 6.44
N ARG A 331 26.70 -4.31 7.22
CA ARG A 331 25.36 -3.98 6.69
C ARG A 331 25.29 -2.57 6.09
N ALA A 332 26.14 -1.65 6.54
CA ALA A 332 26.19 -0.27 6.03
C ALA A 332 26.75 -0.17 4.60
N LEU A 333 27.51 -1.18 4.16
CA LEU A 333 28.18 -1.20 2.85
C LEU A 333 27.28 -1.70 1.71
N ALA A 334 26.13 -2.32 2.01
CA ALA A 334 25.22 -2.91 1.02
C ALA A 334 23.99 -2.03 0.76
N HIS A 335 24.18 -0.88 0.10
CA HIS A 335 23.07 -0.15 -0.53
C HIS A 335 23.35 0.09 -2.01
N ASP A 336 22.53 -0.54 -2.86
CA ASP A 336 22.49 -0.31 -4.30
C ASP A 336 22.16 1.17 -4.59
N SER A 337 23.12 1.90 -5.15
CA SER A 337 22.92 3.27 -5.60
C SER A 337 22.25 3.29 -6.97
N MET A 338 21.05 3.86 -7.06
CA MET A 338 20.43 4.19 -8.36
C MET A 338 21.23 5.29 -9.09
N ASP A 339 21.36 5.16 -10.42
CA ASP A 339 21.95 6.16 -11.32
C ASP A 339 21.20 7.51 -11.25
N ALA A 340 21.95 8.58 -10.93
CA ALA A 340 21.43 9.92 -10.68
C ALA A 340 20.63 10.50 -11.87
N SER A 341 21.01 10.16 -13.11
CA SER A 341 20.30 10.65 -14.31
C SER A 341 18.87 10.10 -14.41
N ARG A 342 18.67 8.85 -13.98
CA ARG A 342 17.35 8.19 -13.93
C ARG A 342 16.51 8.75 -12.79
N VAL A 343 17.11 9.03 -11.63
CA VAL A 343 16.42 9.64 -10.49
C VAL A 343 15.87 11.02 -10.87
N PHE A 344 16.63 11.84 -11.61
CA PHE A 344 16.15 13.14 -12.05
C PHE A 344 14.98 13.06 -13.04
N ARG A 345 15.03 12.13 -14.01
CA ARG A 345 13.91 11.92 -14.95
C ARG A 345 12.64 11.46 -14.24
N VAL A 346 12.75 10.51 -13.32
CA VAL A 346 11.63 10.05 -12.50
C VAL A 346 11.07 11.20 -11.68
N ARG A 347 11.94 12.04 -11.10
CA ARG A 347 11.53 13.21 -10.33
C ARG A 347 10.78 14.22 -11.21
N GLU A 348 11.25 14.52 -12.41
CA GLU A 348 10.52 15.42 -13.34
C GLU A 348 9.12 14.87 -13.70
N GLU A 349 9.01 13.57 -13.96
CA GLU A 349 7.72 12.94 -14.23
C GLU A 349 6.80 12.98 -13.00
N MET A 350 7.35 12.79 -11.79
CA MET A 350 6.61 12.96 -10.54
C MET A 350 6.14 14.40 -10.33
N GLU A 351 6.99 15.40 -10.59
CA GLU A 351 6.63 16.81 -10.50
C GLU A 351 5.45 17.16 -11.42
N ARG A 352 5.50 16.74 -12.70
CA ARG A 352 4.38 16.95 -13.64
C ARG A 352 3.11 16.23 -13.20
N ALA A 353 3.24 14.99 -12.71
CA ALA A 353 2.10 14.20 -12.27
C ALA A 353 1.43 14.79 -11.01
N GLU A 354 2.22 15.27 -10.05
CA GLU A 354 1.71 15.95 -8.85
C GLU A 354 1.02 17.27 -9.20
N ALA A 355 1.57 18.02 -10.14
CA ALA A 355 1.01 19.30 -10.56
C ALA A 355 -0.32 19.13 -11.32
N ARG A 356 -0.46 18.07 -12.12
CA ARG A 356 -1.69 17.68 -12.84
C ARG A 356 -2.66 16.84 -12.00
N ARG A 357 -2.33 16.57 -10.73
CA ARG A 357 -3.13 15.71 -9.87
C ARG A 357 -4.49 16.35 -9.60
N LEU A 358 -5.57 15.56 -9.61
CA LEU A 358 -6.85 16.05 -9.12
C LEU A 358 -6.71 16.40 -7.64
N GLN A 359 -7.08 17.64 -7.29
CA GLN A 359 -6.97 18.12 -5.91
C GLN A 359 -7.72 17.18 -4.96
N PRO A 360 -7.11 16.81 -3.82
CA PRO A 360 -7.77 16.04 -2.76
C PRO A 360 -9.16 16.55 -2.40
N HIS A 361 -9.39 17.87 -2.42
CA HIS A 361 -10.67 18.48 -2.10
C HIS A 361 -11.81 18.10 -3.06
N TYR A 362 -11.55 17.94 -4.36
CA TYR A 362 -12.61 17.50 -5.30
C TYR A 362 -13.02 16.06 -5.02
N ILE A 363 -12.04 15.21 -4.76
CA ILE A 363 -12.29 13.81 -4.42
C ILE A 363 -13.09 13.75 -3.12
N GLU A 364 -12.71 14.55 -2.13
CA GLU A 364 -13.39 14.71 -0.85
C GLU A 364 -14.84 15.16 -1.04
N SER A 365 -15.06 16.31 -1.69
CA SER A 365 -16.39 16.89 -1.91
C SER A 365 -17.30 15.95 -2.70
N PHE A 366 -16.80 15.43 -3.83
CA PHE A 366 -17.53 14.45 -4.63
C PHE A 366 -17.86 13.20 -3.82
N PHE A 367 -16.87 12.61 -3.15
CA PHE A 367 -17.05 11.36 -2.42
C PHE A 367 -18.06 11.53 -1.29
N LEU A 368 -17.92 12.58 -0.47
CA LEU A 368 -18.81 12.80 0.66
C LEU A 368 -20.27 12.98 0.22
N GLU A 369 -20.50 13.71 -0.87
CA GLU A 369 -21.85 13.94 -1.40
C GLU A 369 -22.43 12.68 -2.07
N ALA A 370 -21.67 12.06 -2.98
CA ALA A 370 -22.09 10.86 -3.69
C ALA A 370 -22.33 9.69 -2.72
N PHE A 371 -21.42 9.47 -1.77
CA PHE A 371 -21.51 8.38 -0.82
C PHE A 371 -22.71 8.52 0.12
N ARG A 372 -23.05 9.74 0.56
CA ARG A 372 -24.28 9.99 1.33
C ARG A 372 -25.54 9.68 0.51
N ARG A 373 -25.58 10.08 -0.77
CA ARG A 373 -26.71 9.77 -1.68
C ARG A 373 -26.87 8.28 -1.97
N LEU A 374 -25.79 7.52 -1.90
CA LEU A 374 -25.82 6.05 -1.99
C LEU A 374 -26.27 5.39 -0.66
N GLY A 375 -26.53 6.16 0.40
CA GLY A 375 -26.98 5.69 1.72
C GLY A 375 -25.85 5.47 2.72
N GLY A 376 -24.62 5.90 2.40
CA GLY A 376 -23.46 5.78 3.28
C GLY A 376 -23.46 6.83 4.39
N SER A 377 -22.83 6.50 5.51
CA SER A 377 -22.74 7.41 6.67
C SER A 377 -21.28 7.74 6.99
N VAL A 378 -20.99 9.05 7.01
CA VAL A 378 -19.65 9.60 7.22
C VAL A 378 -19.73 10.77 8.19
N LYS A 379 -18.82 10.81 9.16
CA LYS A 379 -18.72 11.87 10.17
C LYS A 379 -17.31 12.43 10.20
N GLN A 380 -17.18 13.75 10.16
CA GLN A 380 -15.88 14.38 10.37
C GLN A 380 -15.50 14.28 11.85
N ARG A 381 -14.27 13.86 12.13
CA ARG A 381 -13.75 13.70 13.50
C ARG A 381 -12.64 14.71 13.77
N GLU A 382 -11.71 14.81 12.83
CA GLU A 382 -10.66 15.83 12.80
C GLU A 382 -10.78 16.65 11.50
N PRO A 383 -10.12 17.83 11.40
CA PRO A 383 -10.09 18.59 10.15
C PRO A 383 -9.70 17.72 8.94
N ARG A 384 -10.60 17.63 7.94
CA ARG A 384 -10.44 16.82 6.72
C ARG A 384 -10.17 15.32 6.92
N ARG A 385 -10.47 14.78 8.12
CA ARG A 385 -10.41 13.34 8.42
C ARG A 385 -11.76 12.86 8.90
N TYR A 386 -12.24 11.78 8.27
CA TYR A 386 -13.60 11.32 8.45
C TYR A 386 -13.66 9.88 8.93
N GLU A 387 -14.61 9.56 9.78
CA GLU A 387 -15.00 8.21 10.11
C GLU A 387 -16.15 7.77 9.20
N VAL A 388 -16.02 6.59 8.60
CA VAL A 388 -17.11 5.96 7.83
C VAL A 388 -17.78 4.94 8.73
N THR A 389 -18.94 5.30 9.30
CA THR A 389 -19.65 4.43 10.25
C THR A 389 -20.44 3.33 9.55
N HIS A 390 -20.85 3.55 8.29
CA HIS A 390 -21.61 2.57 7.53
C HIS A 390 -21.34 2.70 6.03
N VAL A 391 -20.91 1.58 5.43
CA VAL A 391 -20.82 1.40 3.97
C VAL A 391 -22.00 0.54 3.48
N PRO A 392 -22.85 1.05 2.57
CA PRO A 392 -24.03 0.33 2.07
C PRO A 392 -23.67 -0.95 1.33
N ALA A 393 -24.53 -1.98 1.42
CA ALA A 393 -24.33 -3.26 0.73
C ALA A 393 -24.11 -3.15 -0.79
N PRO A 394 -24.82 -2.27 -1.54
CA PRO A 394 -24.55 -2.09 -2.97
C PRO A 394 -23.10 -1.66 -3.26
N VAL A 395 -22.53 -0.75 -2.46
CA VAL A 395 -21.14 -0.28 -2.62
C VAL A 395 -20.16 -1.42 -2.34
N ARG A 396 -20.38 -2.19 -1.26
CA ARG A 396 -19.52 -3.34 -0.91
C ARG A 396 -19.57 -4.46 -1.95
N ASN A 397 -20.75 -4.73 -2.49
CA ASN A 397 -20.92 -5.77 -3.49
C ASN A 397 -20.38 -5.34 -4.86
N ARG A 398 -20.42 -4.04 -5.17
CA ARG A 398 -19.90 -3.52 -6.44
C ARG A 398 -18.41 -3.74 -6.59
N ASP A 399 -17.67 -3.61 -5.49
CA ASP A 399 -16.24 -3.91 -5.45
C ASP A 399 -15.91 -5.33 -5.93
N ARG A 400 -16.75 -6.33 -5.66
CA ARG A 400 -16.53 -7.70 -6.17
C ARG A 400 -16.56 -7.79 -7.70
N LEU A 401 -17.22 -6.84 -8.37
CA LEU A 401 -17.34 -6.78 -9.83
C LEU A 401 -16.20 -5.97 -10.46
N ILE A 402 -15.77 -4.88 -9.81
CA ILE A 402 -14.77 -3.94 -10.35
C ILE A 402 -13.34 -4.17 -9.81
N GLY A 403 -13.21 -4.89 -8.69
CA GLY A 403 -12.12 -4.75 -7.74
C GLY A 403 -10.73 -5.12 -8.25
N LEU A 404 -9.76 -4.27 -7.90
CA LEU A 404 -8.33 -4.42 -8.20
C LEU A 404 -7.56 -5.29 -7.19
N GLY A 405 -8.24 -5.85 -6.19
CA GLY A 405 -7.68 -6.83 -5.26
C GLY A 405 -8.12 -6.66 -3.80
N GLU A 406 -8.21 -5.43 -3.30
CA GLU A 406 -8.56 -5.09 -1.91
C GLU A 406 -10.08 -4.97 -1.70
N PRO A 407 -10.64 -5.52 -0.61
CA PRO A 407 -12.08 -5.50 -0.39
C PRO A 407 -12.58 -4.17 0.20
N VAL A 408 -13.78 -3.76 -0.20
CA VAL A 408 -14.51 -2.68 0.49
C VAL A 408 -15.06 -3.15 1.85
N LEU A 409 -14.61 -2.49 2.92
CA LEU A 409 -15.00 -2.79 4.30
C LEU A 409 -16.41 -2.26 4.63
N PRO A 410 -17.09 -2.80 5.66
CA PRO A 410 -18.38 -2.28 6.11
C PRO A 410 -18.31 -0.91 6.78
N ARG A 411 -17.11 -0.50 7.22
CA ARG A 411 -16.83 0.74 7.94
C ARG A 411 -15.32 1.01 7.89
N TYR A 412 -14.94 2.27 8.13
CA TYR A 412 -13.54 2.70 8.20
C TYR A 412 -13.36 3.64 9.39
N GLU A 413 -12.36 3.37 10.23
CA GLU A 413 -12.03 4.14 11.43
C GLU A 413 -11.69 5.57 11.05
N ARG A 414 -10.79 5.75 10.08
CA ARG A 414 -10.49 7.03 9.46
C ARG A 414 -10.32 6.88 7.95
N ILE A 415 -10.73 7.90 7.22
CA ILE A 415 -10.45 8.12 5.81
C ILE A 415 -9.88 9.53 5.64
N ALA A 416 -8.96 9.68 4.69
CA ALA A 416 -8.37 10.95 4.32
C ALA A 416 -8.12 11.01 2.81
N PHE A 417 -8.17 12.21 2.25
CA PHE A 417 -7.95 12.47 0.81
C PHE A 417 -6.55 13.03 0.53
N GLU A 418 -5.85 13.45 1.58
CA GLU A 418 -4.49 13.97 1.56
C GLU A 418 -3.50 12.99 2.15
N LYS A 419 -2.32 12.87 1.53
CA LYS A 419 -1.28 11.92 1.95
C LYS A 419 -0.69 12.28 3.32
N THR A 420 -0.57 13.56 3.62
CA THR A 420 -0.08 14.11 4.89
C THR A 420 -1.00 13.78 6.07
N LEU A 421 -2.29 13.54 5.81
CA LEU A 421 -3.31 13.26 6.82
C LEU A 421 -3.58 11.76 7.03
N VAL A 422 -2.82 10.89 6.35
CA VAL A 422 -2.96 9.43 6.43
C VAL A 422 -2.49 8.90 7.78
N ALA A 423 -1.30 9.31 8.24
CA ALA A 423 -0.73 8.90 9.51
C ALA A 423 -0.13 10.08 10.29
N PRO A 424 -0.95 11.07 10.72
CA PRO A 424 -0.46 12.10 11.64
C PRO A 424 -0.07 11.46 12.97
N GLN A 425 1.01 11.95 13.59
CA GLN A 425 1.48 11.45 14.88
C GLN A 425 0.37 11.54 15.94
N GLY A 426 0.17 10.46 16.72
CA GLY A 426 -0.85 10.38 17.77
C GLY A 426 -2.30 10.25 17.27
N GLN A 427 -2.53 10.07 15.97
CA GLN A 427 -3.86 9.88 15.39
C GLN A 427 -3.99 8.50 14.72
N PRO A 428 -5.22 7.92 14.66
CA PRO A 428 -5.44 6.65 13.96
C PRO A 428 -4.98 6.67 12.51
N LEU A 429 -4.51 5.55 11.96
CA LEU A 429 -4.23 5.44 10.53
C LEU A 429 -5.52 5.62 9.71
N ALA A 430 -5.50 6.53 8.74
CA ALA A 430 -6.60 6.71 7.80
C ALA A 430 -6.39 5.89 6.52
N ALA A 431 -7.46 5.31 5.98
CA ALA A 431 -7.45 4.82 4.60
C ALA A 431 -7.33 6.02 3.65
N PHE A 432 -6.40 5.92 2.71
CA PHE A 432 -6.15 6.99 1.75
C PHE A 432 -7.09 6.85 0.56
N LEU A 433 -8.14 7.65 0.53
CA LEU A 433 -9.12 7.65 -0.56
C LEU A 433 -8.58 8.48 -1.73
N CYS A 434 -7.99 7.77 -2.68
CA CYS A 434 -7.50 8.31 -3.94
C CYS A 434 -8.07 7.50 -5.12
N PRO A 435 -7.93 7.96 -6.37
CA PRO A 435 -8.33 7.18 -7.53
C PRO A 435 -7.61 5.82 -7.50
N GLY A 436 -8.38 4.74 -7.69
CA GLY A 436 -7.91 3.36 -7.52
C GLY A 436 -8.30 2.72 -6.18
N HIS A 437 -8.63 3.49 -5.15
CA HIS A 437 -9.12 2.93 -3.88
C HIS A 437 -10.50 2.27 -4.08
N PRO A 438 -10.72 1.02 -3.62
CA PRO A 438 -11.96 0.26 -3.84
C PRO A 438 -13.25 1.01 -3.49
N LEU A 439 -13.27 1.65 -2.32
CA LEU A 439 -14.44 2.40 -1.83
C LEU A 439 -14.81 3.58 -2.75
N LEU A 440 -13.81 4.30 -3.26
CA LEU A 440 -14.03 5.43 -4.15
C LEU A 440 -14.48 4.93 -5.53
N SER A 441 -13.82 3.91 -6.07
CA SER A 441 -14.16 3.31 -7.36
C SER A 441 -15.59 2.78 -7.38
N ALA A 442 -16.02 2.07 -6.34
CA ALA A 442 -17.39 1.58 -6.21
C ALA A 442 -18.42 2.72 -6.10
N THR A 443 -18.06 3.81 -5.41
CA THR A 443 -18.92 5.00 -5.29
C THR A 443 -19.06 5.72 -6.63
N ILE A 444 -17.96 5.92 -7.36
CA ILE A 444 -17.96 6.54 -8.70
C ILE A 444 -18.84 5.72 -9.64
N ASP A 445 -18.60 4.43 -9.71
CA ASP A 445 -19.23 3.56 -10.69
C ASP A 445 -20.75 3.45 -10.47
N LEU A 446 -21.21 3.29 -9.22
CA LEU A 446 -22.64 3.33 -8.88
C LEU A 446 -23.29 4.70 -9.14
N THR A 447 -22.55 5.78 -8.93
CA THR A 447 -23.04 7.13 -9.23
C THR A 447 -23.22 7.32 -10.73
N LEU A 448 -22.25 6.89 -11.53
CA LEU A 448 -22.32 6.92 -12.98
C LEU A 448 -23.45 6.02 -13.52
N GLU A 449 -23.63 4.82 -12.95
CA GLU A 449 -24.72 3.92 -13.32
C GLU A 449 -26.10 4.59 -13.10
N ARG A 450 -26.31 5.24 -11.95
CA ARG A 450 -27.57 5.93 -11.63
C ARG A 450 -27.83 7.18 -12.48
N HIS A 451 -26.79 7.86 -12.94
CA HIS A 451 -26.90 9.15 -13.63
C HIS A 451 -26.48 9.13 -15.10
N ARG A 452 -26.26 7.94 -15.68
CA ARG A 452 -25.85 7.78 -17.08
C ARG A 452 -26.78 8.48 -18.06
N ASP A 453 -28.09 8.38 -17.84
CA ASP A 453 -29.10 9.02 -18.70
C ASP A 453 -29.08 10.55 -18.63
N LEU A 454 -28.63 11.12 -17.50
CA LEU A 454 -28.47 12.57 -17.36
C LEU A 454 -27.23 13.03 -18.14
N LEU A 455 -26.11 12.30 -18.02
CA LEU A 455 -24.89 12.59 -18.78
C LEU A 455 -25.11 12.48 -20.29
N ARG A 456 -25.93 11.52 -20.74
CA ARG A 456 -26.31 11.36 -22.15
C ARG A 456 -27.23 12.45 -22.69
N ARG A 457 -28.08 13.04 -21.84
CA ARG A 457 -28.91 14.19 -22.24
C ARG A 457 -28.07 15.45 -22.54
N GLY A 458 -26.90 15.54 -21.93
CA GLY A 458 -25.97 16.64 -22.12
C GLY A 458 -26.35 17.91 -21.36
N ALA A 459 -25.56 18.96 -21.57
CA ALA A 459 -25.74 20.27 -20.93
C ALA A 459 -25.44 21.41 -21.91
N ILE A 460 -25.94 22.61 -21.60
CA ILE A 460 -25.52 23.86 -22.24
C ILE A 460 -24.71 24.65 -21.22
N LEU A 461 -23.49 25.02 -21.59
CA LEU A 461 -22.60 25.84 -20.78
C LEU A 461 -22.14 27.07 -21.57
N VAL A 462 -21.83 28.14 -20.86
CA VAL A 462 -21.44 29.43 -21.42
C VAL A 462 -19.95 29.67 -21.23
N ASP A 463 -19.25 30.02 -22.31
CA ASP A 463 -17.87 30.49 -22.29
C ASP A 463 -17.85 32.02 -22.27
N GLU A 464 -17.63 32.58 -21.07
CA GLU A 464 -17.55 34.03 -20.82
C GLU A 464 -16.38 34.71 -21.54
N ARG A 465 -15.35 33.96 -21.91
CA ARG A 465 -14.14 34.51 -22.54
C ARG A 465 -14.30 34.65 -24.05
N ASP A 466 -15.33 34.03 -24.62
CA ASP A 466 -15.55 33.98 -26.05
C ASP A 466 -16.54 35.08 -26.47
N ALA A 467 -16.00 36.17 -27.02
CA ALA A 467 -16.77 37.26 -27.60
C ALA A 467 -17.32 36.95 -29.00
N GLY A 468 -17.01 35.77 -29.56
CA GLY A 468 -17.56 35.31 -30.83
C GLY A 468 -19.04 34.94 -30.75
N THR A 469 -19.60 34.55 -31.88
CA THR A 469 -21.01 34.11 -31.99
C THR A 469 -21.15 32.64 -32.35
N GLN A 470 -20.05 31.93 -32.60
CA GLN A 470 -20.06 30.55 -33.09
C GLN A 470 -20.03 29.55 -31.94
N PRO A 471 -21.09 28.74 -31.74
CA PRO A 471 -21.12 27.73 -30.70
C PRO A 471 -20.15 26.58 -31.01
N ARG A 472 -19.72 25.86 -29.98
CA ARG A 472 -18.87 24.66 -30.08
C ARG A 472 -19.54 23.49 -29.38
N VAL A 473 -19.28 22.27 -29.83
CA VAL A 473 -19.76 21.05 -29.15
C VAL A 473 -18.57 20.32 -28.56
N LEU A 474 -18.64 20.02 -27.27
CA LEU A 474 -17.62 19.27 -26.56
C LEU A 474 -18.15 17.89 -26.18
N PHE A 475 -17.47 16.83 -26.61
CA PHE A 475 -17.69 15.47 -26.12
C PHE A 475 -16.58 15.08 -25.15
N TYR A 476 -16.96 14.39 -24.09
CA TYR A 476 -16.02 13.71 -23.21
C TYR A 476 -16.18 12.19 -23.35
N LEU A 477 -15.06 11.52 -23.60
CA LEU A 477 -15.00 10.10 -23.90
C LEU A 477 -14.16 9.37 -22.85
N GLU A 478 -14.55 8.16 -22.49
CA GLU A 478 -13.69 7.23 -21.76
C GLU A 478 -12.92 6.37 -22.76
N HIS A 479 -11.59 6.38 -22.69
CA HIS A 479 -10.74 5.46 -23.44
C HIS A 479 -9.99 4.55 -22.48
N ALA A 480 -10.12 3.25 -22.69
CA ALA A 480 -9.47 2.21 -21.91
C ALA A 480 -8.46 1.43 -22.75
N ILE A 481 -7.35 1.05 -22.12
CA ILE A 481 -6.34 0.15 -22.68
C ILE A 481 -6.34 -1.11 -21.83
N GLN A 482 -6.32 -2.27 -22.47
CA GLN A 482 -6.30 -3.57 -21.81
C GLN A 482 -5.04 -4.36 -22.18
N ASP A 483 -4.66 -5.29 -21.32
CA ASP A 483 -3.71 -6.34 -21.67
C ASP A 483 -4.45 -7.66 -21.95
N ALA A 484 -3.72 -8.72 -22.31
CA ALA A 484 -4.29 -10.04 -22.54
C ALA A 484 -4.47 -10.87 -21.25
N SER A 485 -4.17 -10.31 -20.08
CA SER A 485 -4.40 -10.99 -18.81
C SER A 485 -5.88 -10.99 -18.46
N LEU A 486 -6.33 -12.03 -17.76
CA LEU A 486 -7.73 -12.19 -17.38
C LEU A 486 -7.95 -11.72 -15.93
N THR A 487 -9.02 -10.97 -15.74
CA THR A 487 -9.59 -10.64 -14.44
C THR A 487 -10.31 -11.84 -13.84
N ARG A 488 -10.76 -11.71 -12.59
CA ARG A 488 -11.49 -12.78 -11.88
C ARG A 488 -12.81 -13.15 -12.57
N SER A 489 -13.42 -12.23 -13.30
CA SER A 489 -14.65 -12.45 -14.07
C SER A 489 -14.40 -13.07 -15.46
N GLY A 490 -13.14 -13.31 -15.83
CA GLY A 490 -12.76 -13.83 -17.14
C GLY A 490 -12.68 -12.75 -18.23
N GLU A 491 -12.86 -11.47 -17.88
CA GLU A 491 -12.68 -10.35 -18.79
C GLU A 491 -11.21 -9.95 -18.89
N ARG A 492 -10.81 -9.32 -20.00
CA ARG A 492 -9.45 -8.77 -20.14
C ARG A 492 -9.23 -7.62 -19.16
N ARG A 493 -8.04 -7.58 -18.56
CA ARG A 493 -7.70 -6.58 -17.56
C ARG A 493 -7.43 -5.22 -18.20
N VAL A 494 -8.16 -4.21 -17.73
CA VAL A 494 -7.88 -2.81 -18.07
C VAL A 494 -6.64 -2.32 -17.32
N VAL A 495 -5.63 -1.87 -18.06
CA VAL A 495 -4.33 -1.43 -17.54
C VAL A 495 -4.18 0.08 -17.46
N SER A 496 -4.98 0.83 -18.20
CA SER A 496 -5.08 2.29 -18.18
C SER A 496 -6.48 2.73 -18.58
N LYS A 497 -6.99 3.78 -17.95
CA LYS A 497 -8.20 4.50 -18.34
C LYS A 497 -7.89 5.98 -18.41
N ARG A 498 -8.41 6.66 -19.43
CA ARG A 498 -8.21 8.10 -19.65
C ARG A 498 -9.53 8.73 -20.09
N MET A 499 -9.84 9.89 -19.52
CA MET A 499 -10.88 10.77 -20.04
C MET A 499 -10.29 11.61 -21.17
N LEU A 500 -10.94 11.60 -22.32
CA LEU A 500 -10.58 12.39 -23.49
C LEU A 500 -11.63 13.48 -23.70
N TYR A 501 -11.20 14.62 -24.21
CA TYR A 501 -12.08 15.74 -24.51
C TYR A 501 -11.90 16.13 -25.97
N VAL A 502 -12.96 16.02 -26.77
CA VAL A 502 -12.95 16.36 -28.19
C VAL A 502 -13.93 17.49 -28.41
N GLU A 503 -13.42 18.64 -28.86
CA GLU A 503 -14.23 19.79 -29.21
C GLU A 503 -14.37 19.89 -30.73
N LEU A 504 -15.57 20.21 -31.18
CA LEU A 504 -15.93 20.44 -32.57
C LEU A 504 -16.49 21.86 -32.73
N ASP A 505 -16.20 22.48 -33.86
CA ASP A 505 -16.74 23.78 -34.25
C ASP A 505 -17.63 23.68 -35.51
N ALA A 506 -18.29 24.80 -35.84
CA ALA A 506 -19.18 24.92 -36.99
C ALA A 506 -18.47 24.69 -38.34
N ASP A 507 -17.16 25.01 -38.41
CA ASP A 507 -16.33 24.80 -39.60
C ASP A 507 -15.95 23.31 -39.78
N GLY A 508 -16.29 22.48 -38.80
CA GLY A 508 -16.07 21.04 -38.82
C GLY A 508 -14.66 20.65 -38.40
N ASN A 509 -13.89 21.54 -37.80
CA ASN A 509 -12.62 21.19 -37.19
C ASN A 509 -12.88 20.36 -35.92
N SER A 510 -11.89 19.55 -35.56
CA SER A 510 -11.93 18.74 -34.35
C SER A 510 -10.59 18.87 -33.65
N ARG A 511 -10.63 19.14 -32.35
CA ARG A 511 -9.42 19.27 -31.52
C ARG A 511 -9.54 18.50 -30.22
N HIS A 512 -8.46 17.85 -29.84
CA HIS A 512 -8.32 17.24 -28.52
C HIS A 512 -7.90 18.30 -27.49
N LEU A 513 -8.54 18.29 -26.33
CA LEU A 513 -8.19 19.16 -25.20
C LEU A 513 -7.57 18.31 -24.09
N HIS A 514 -6.38 18.69 -23.63
CA HIS A 514 -5.63 17.95 -22.60
C HIS A 514 -6.07 18.24 -21.15
N TYR A 515 -7.11 19.05 -20.97
CA TYR A 515 -7.69 19.44 -19.69
C TYR A 515 -9.22 19.30 -19.74
N ALA A 516 -9.89 19.51 -18.61
CA ALA A 516 -11.35 19.50 -18.49
C ALA A 516 -11.91 20.92 -18.73
N PRO A 517 -12.23 21.33 -19.98
CA PRO A 517 -12.59 22.72 -20.30
C PRO A 517 -13.90 23.17 -19.67
N TYR A 518 -14.80 22.24 -19.37
CA TYR A 518 -16.10 22.54 -18.76
C TYR A 518 -15.98 23.14 -17.36
N LEU A 519 -14.81 23.06 -16.71
CA LEU A 519 -14.55 23.72 -15.43
C LEU A 519 -14.43 25.25 -15.56
N ASP A 520 -14.16 25.74 -16.76
CA ASP A 520 -14.09 27.18 -17.05
C ASP A 520 -15.43 27.75 -17.55
N TYR A 521 -16.42 26.89 -17.80
CA TYR A 521 -17.72 27.29 -18.34
C TYR A 521 -18.78 27.35 -17.25
N ARG A 522 -19.70 28.30 -17.34
CA ARG A 522 -20.78 28.47 -16.37
C ARG A 522 -22.11 27.93 -16.92
N PRO A 523 -23.07 27.52 -16.07
CA PRO A 523 -24.44 27.27 -16.53
C PRO A 523 -25.11 28.56 -17.01
N LEU A 524 -26.18 28.41 -17.79
CA LEU A 524 -27.08 29.51 -18.14
C LEU A 524 -27.73 30.10 -16.88
N THR A 525 -27.85 31.43 -16.84
CA THR A 525 -28.61 32.14 -15.78
C THR A 525 -30.10 32.19 -16.11
N GLU A 526 -30.96 32.43 -15.13
CA GLU A 526 -32.42 32.54 -15.35
C GLU A 526 -32.80 33.66 -16.33
N ASP A 527 -32.00 34.73 -16.41
CA ASP A 527 -32.20 35.87 -17.32
C ASP A 527 -31.64 35.66 -18.73
N GLU A 528 -31.20 34.44 -19.07
CA GLU A 528 -30.66 34.10 -20.38
C GLU A 528 -31.64 33.34 -21.26
N PRO A 529 -31.50 33.44 -22.61
CA PRO A 529 -32.29 32.64 -23.53
C PRO A 529 -32.25 31.16 -23.16
N GLY A 530 -33.43 30.55 -23.06
CA GLY A 530 -33.57 29.12 -22.76
C GLY A 530 -32.95 28.23 -23.85
N VAL A 531 -32.75 26.97 -23.50
CA VAL A 531 -32.11 25.93 -24.35
C VAL A 531 -32.75 25.89 -25.76
N ASP A 532 -34.07 25.87 -25.85
CA ASP A 532 -34.78 25.80 -27.14
C ASP A 532 -34.52 27.03 -28.02
N ALA A 533 -34.43 28.21 -27.42
CA ALA A 533 -34.17 29.46 -28.14
C ALA A 533 -32.72 29.52 -28.67
N ILE A 534 -31.76 28.96 -27.94
CA ILE A 534 -30.36 28.83 -28.37
C ILE A 534 -30.28 27.82 -29.51
N LEU A 535 -30.86 26.63 -29.36
CA LEU A 535 -30.80 25.57 -30.38
C LEU A 535 -31.53 25.94 -31.69
N ALA A 536 -32.53 26.83 -31.63
CA ALA A 536 -33.22 27.33 -32.81
C ALA A 536 -32.40 28.33 -33.65
N ARG A 537 -31.23 28.76 -33.17
CA ARG A 537 -30.37 29.71 -33.89
C ARG A 537 -29.73 29.07 -35.14
N PRO A 538 -29.57 29.82 -36.25
CA PRO A 538 -28.84 29.36 -37.42
C PRO A 538 -27.41 28.88 -37.09
N GLU A 539 -26.75 29.54 -36.14
CA GLU A 539 -25.41 29.21 -35.66
C GLU A 539 -25.34 27.81 -35.01
N CYS A 540 -26.46 27.25 -34.56
CA CYS A 540 -26.57 25.89 -34.02
C CYS A 540 -27.06 24.85 -35.05
N ALA A 541 -27.36 25.23 -36.29
CA ALA A 541 -27.96 24.31 -37.28
C ALA A 541 -27.06 23.11 -37.65
N TRP A 542 -25.74 23.24 -37.47
CA TRP A 542 -24.76 22.18 -37.70
C TRP A 542 -24.71 21.15 -36.55
N VAL A 543 -25.37 21.42 -35.42
CA VAL A 543 -25.41 20.52 -34.25
C VAL A 543 -26.39 19.38 -34.52
N THR A 544 -25.88 18.31 -35.12
CA THR A 544 -26.66 17.12 -35.50
C THR A 544 -26.25 15.89 -34.69
N ARG A 545 -27.00 14.79 -34.86
CA ARG A 545 -26.70 13.50 -34.23
C ARG A 545 -25.41 12.85 -34.75
N GLU A 546 -24.88 13.31 -35.88
CA GLU A 546 -23.67 12.74 -36.51
C GLU A 546 -22.37 13.21 -35.83
N LEU A 547 -22.45 14.26 -35.01
CA LEU A 547 -21.28 14.81 -34.32
C LEU A 547 -20.64 13.82 -33.33
N GLU A 548 -21.44 12.95 -32.71
CA GLU A 548 -20.94 11.88 -31.85
C GLU A 548 -19.98 10.95 -32.61
N GLN A 549 -20.40 10.47 -33.79
CA GLN A 549 -19.60 9.59 -34.61
C GLN A 549 -18.34 10.29 -35.12
N LYS A 550 -18.43 11.58 -35.46
CA LYS A 550 -17.28 12.39 -35.87
C LYS A 550 -16.26 12.54 -34.74
N ALA A 551 -16.71 12.85 -33.53
CA ALA A 551 -15.86 12.96 -32.34
C ALA A 551 -15.16 11.62 -32.03
N GLN A 552 -15.90 10.51 -32.09
CA GLN A 552 -15.35 9.18 -31.86
C GLN A 552 -14.30 8.80 -32.92
N THR A 553 -14.58 9.09 -34.19
CA THR A 553 -13.65 8.81 -35.30
C THR A 553 -12.36 9.60 -35.15
N TYR A 554 -12.46 10.90 -34.81
CA TYR A 554 -11.29 11.73 -34.53
C TYR A 554 -10.48 11.20 -33.34
N ALA A 555 -11.15 10.83 -32.24
CA ALA A 555 -10.48 10.27 -31.06
C ALA A 555 -9.70 8.99 -31.40
N VAL A 556 -10.30 8.10 -32.20
CA VAL A 556 -9.63 6.84 -32.65
C VAL A 556 -8.42 7.13 -33.52
N ALA A 557 -8.51 8.10 -34.44
CA ALA A 557 -7.45 8.41 -35.38
C ALA A 557 -6.26 9.14 -34.73
N GLU A 558 -6.53 10.18 -33.94
CA GLU A 558 -5.49 11.12 -33.49
C GLU A 558 -5.10 10.94 -32.01
N VAL A 559 -6.05 10.59 -31.14
CA VAL A 559 -5.85 10.64 -29.68
C VAL A 559 -5.51 9.28 -29.07
N VAL A 560 -6.17 8.22 -29.54
CA VAL A 560 -5.96 6.84 -29.09
C VAL A 560 -4.52 6.35 -29.31
N PRO A 561 -3.85 6.60 -30.46
CA PRO A 561 -2.47 6.15 -30.69
C PRO A 561 -1.46 6.75 -29.71
N GLU A 562 -1.63 8.02 -29.32
CA GLU A 562 -0.79 8.70 -28.33
C GLU A 562 -0.91 8.00 -26.96
N HIS A 563 -2.15 7.83 -26.48
CA HIS A 563 -2.41 7.13 -25.20
C HIS A 563 -1.85 5.69 -25.21
N LEU A 564 -1.99 4.97 -26.33
CA LEU A 564 -1.47 3.60 -26.46
C LEU A 564 0.05 3.57 -26.38
N THR A 565 0.73 4.47 -27.10
CA THR A 565 2.20 4.52 -27.16
C THR A 565 2.80 4.86 -25.80
N GLU A 566 2.21 5.83 -25.10
CA GLU A 566 2.60 6.22 -23.74
C GLU A 566 2.47 5.05 -22.75
N VAL A 567 1.32 4.37 -22.73
CA VAL A 567 1.08 3.27 -21.80
C VAL A 567 1.92 2.04 -22.16
N ARG A 568 2.04 1.71 -23.44
CA ARG A 568 2.82 0.55 -23.92
C ARG A 568 4.29 0.70 -23.60
N SER A 569 4.91 1.85 -23.89
CA SER A 569 6.33 2.08 -23.60
C SER A 569 6.64 1.88 -22.11
N ARG A 570 5.90 2.55 -21.23
CA ARG A 570 6.07 2.43 -19.77
C ARG A 570 5.87 1.00 -19.26
N ARG A 571 4.83 0.31 -19.73
CA ARG A 571 4.49 -1.05 -19.29
C ARG A 571 5.49 -2.08 -19.78
N VAL A 572 5.90 -2.02 -21.03
CA VAL A 572 6.85 -2.98 -21.62
C VAL A 572 8.19 -2.90 -20.89
N ASP A 573 8.67 -1.70 -20.57
CA ASP A 573 9.91 -1.52 -19.82
C ASP A 573 9.83 -2.10 -18.40
N LEU A 574 8.69 -1.90 -17.71
CA LEU A 574 8.46 -2.47 -16.38
C LEU A 574 8.38 -4.01 -16.42
N ILE A 575 7.69 -4.55 -17.43
CA ILE A 575 7.56 -6.00 -17.64
C ILE A 575 8.93 -6.61 -17.90
N ALA A 576 9.75 -6.01 -18.77
CA ALA A 576 11.10 -6.50 -19.06
C ALA A 576 12.00 -6.52 -17.81
N LYS A 577 11.92 -5.49 -16.95
CA LYS A 577 12.63 -5.49 -15.66
C LYS A 577 12.14 -6.59 -14.72
N THR A 578 10.82 -6.77 -14.66
CA THR A 578 10.19 -7.81 -13.83
C THR A 578 10.58 -9.20 -14.32
N GLU A 579 10.60 -9.41 -15.64
CA GLU A 579 11.04 -10.64 -16.30
C GLU A 579 12.48 -11.00 -15.90
N ALA A 580 13.41 -10.04 -16.03
CA ALA A 580 14.80 -10.24 -15.65
C ALA A 580 14.96 -10.56 -14.15
N ALA A 581 14.28 -9.84 -13.26
CA ALA A 581 14.38 -10.06 -11.82
C ALA A 581 13.76 -11.39 -11.36
N VAL A 582 12.62 -11.77 -11.94
CA VAL A 582 11.96 -13.06 -11.66
C VAL A 582 12.82 -14.21 -12.17
N GLN A 583 13.37 -14.08 -13.39
CA GLN A 583 14.25 -15.10 -13.96
C GLN A 583 15.52 -15.25 -13.13
N ASP A 584 16.22 -14.17 -12.81
CA ASP A 584 17.45 -14.22 -11.99
C ASP A 584 17.19 -14.88 -10.63
N ARG A 585 16.15 -14.45 -9.91
CA ARG A 585 15.82 -15.00 -8.59
C ARG A 585 15.44 -16.48 -8.65
N LEU A 586 14.45 -16.84 -9.47
CA LEU A 586 13.93 -18.21 -9.50
C LEU A 586 14.96 -19.17 -10.11
N THR A 587 15.76 -18.75 -11.09
CA THR A 587 16.83 -19.61 -11.63
C THR A 587 17.90 -19.91 -10.58
N LYS A 588 18.26 -18.94 -9.73
CA LYS A 588 19.17 -19.16 -8.59
C LYS A 588 18.58 -20.16 -7.59
N GLU A 589 17.32 -19.95 -7.18
CA GLU A 589 16.63 -20.88 -6.26
C GLU A 589 16.51 -22.29 -6.87
N ILE A 590 16.14 -22.43 -8.15
CA ILE A 590 16.07 -23.72 -8.85
C ILE A 590 17.44 -24.40 -8.87
N SER A 591 18.51 -23.67 -9.22
CA SER A 591 19.87 -24.22 -9.29
C SER A 591 20.36 -24.69 -7.91
N TYR A 592 20.01 -23.97 -6.84
CA TYR A 592 20.29 -24.40 -5.47
C TYR A 592 19.61 -25.73 -5.15
N TRP A 593 18.29 -25.84 -5.37
CA TRP A 593 17.53 -27.05 -5.07
C TRP A 593 17.92 -28.25 -5.96
N ASP A 594 18.27 -28.01 -7.23
CA ASP A 594 18.77 -29.06 -8.13
C ASP A 594 20.13 -29.60 -7.66
N HIS A 595 21.05 -28.72 -7.29
CA HIS A 595 22.35 -29.14 -6.75
C HIS A 595 22.17 -29.89 -5.42
N ARG A 596 21.29 -29.39 -4.54
CA ARG A 596 20.95 -30.04 -3.27
C ARG A 596 20.35 -31.43 -3.47
N ALA A 597 19.46 -31.59 -4.45
CA ALA A 597 18.88 -32.89 -4.80
C ALA A 597 19.95 -33.90 -5.25
N GLU A 598 20.94 -33.46 -6.04
CA GLU A 598 22.07 -34.31 -6.43
C GLU A 598 22.97 -34.68 -5.25
N GLN A 599 23.27 -33.73 -4.36
CA GLN A 599 24.03 -34.00 -3.14
C GLN A 599 23.34 -35.04 -2.26
N LEU A 600 22.04 -34.87 -1.99
CA LEU A 600 21.25 -35.81 -1.19
C LEU A 600 21.20 -37.20 -1.85
N LYS A 601 21.07 -37.26 -3.17
CA LYS A 601 21.11 -38.51 -3.92
C LYS A 601 22.46 -39.23 -3.76
N LEU A 602 23.57 -38.49 -3.77
CA LEU A 602 24.90 -39.07 -3.53
C LEU A 602 25.06 -39.55 -2.07
N GLN A 603 24.52 -38.82 -1.09
CA GLN A 603 24.52 -39.23 0.31
C GLN A 603 23.69 -40.50 0.55
N GLU A 604 22.50 -40.58 -0.08
CA GLU A 604 21.64 -41.78 -0.08
C GLU A 604 22.37 -42.98 -0.69
N GLN A 605 23.03 -42.80 -1.84
CA GLN A 605 23.85 -43.84 -2.48
C GLN A 605 25.04 -44.27 -1.62
N ALA A 606 25.60 -43.35 -0.84
CA ALA A 606 26.67 -43.63 0.13
C ALA A 606 26.18 -44.30 1.43
N GLY A 607 24.88 -44.62 1.54
CA GLY A 607 24.30 -45.27 2.71
C GLY A 607 24.12 -44.36 3.92
N LYS A 608 24.14 -43.04 3.73
CA LYS A 608 23.77 -42.02 4.73
C LYS A 608 22.44 -41.39 4.32
N PRO A 609 21.31 -42.13 4.42
CA PRO A 609 20.01 -41.55 4.09
C PRO A 609 19.71 -40.40 5.04
N ASN A 610 19.47 -39.22 4.49
CA ASN A 610 19.03 -38.09 5.26
C ASN A 610 17.55 -38.32 5.66
N ALA A 611 17.21 -38.17 6.94
CA ALA A 611 15.92 -38.68 7.46
C ALA A 611 14.72 -37.77 7.17
N ARG A 612 14.93 -36.54 6.67
CA ARG A 612 13.88 -35.50 6.60
C ARG A 612 13.68 -34.86 5.23
N LEU A 613 14.70 -34.82 4.38
CA LEU A 613 14.59 -34.37 3.01
C LEU A 613 15.26 -35.40 2.12
N ASN A 614 14.47 -36.13 1.32
CA ASN A 614 15.03 -37.06 0.35
C ASN A 614 15.31 -36.35 -0.98
N SER A 615 16.18 -36.96 -1.80
CA SER A 615 16.54 -36.41 -3.10
C SER A 615 15.33 -36.17 -4.01
N ASP A 616 14.27 -36.97 -3.88
CA ASP A 616 13.02 -36.83 -4.64
C ASP A 616 12.20 -35.59 -4.22
N GLU A 617 12.18 -35.22 -2.93
CA GLU A 617 11.48 -34.05 -2.41
C GLU A 617 12.21 -32.76 -2.78
N ALA A 618 13.54 -32.74 -2.67
CA ALA A 618 14.36 -31.64 -3.17
C ALA A 618 14.15 -31.44 -4.68
N ARG A 619 14.09 -32.54 -5.46
CA ARG A 619 13.78 -32.46 -6.90
C ARG A 619 12.35 -31.95 -7.15
N LYS A 620 11.35 -32.42 -6.40
CA LYS A 620 9.97 -31.89 -6.50
C LYS A 620 9.90 -30.39 -6.22
N ARG A 621 10.71 -29.87 -5.28
CA ARG A 621 10.80 -28.43 -5.00
C ARG A 621 11.38 -27.68 -6.20
N ALA A 622 12.47 -28.17 -6.79
CA ALA A 622 13.02 -27.59 -8.03
C ALA A 622 11.99 -27.60 -9.17
N ASP A 623 11.27 -28.71 -9.38
CA ASP A 623 10.20 -28.83 -10.38
C ASP A 623 9.05 -27.84 -10.12
N ALA A 624 8.65 -27.67 -8.85
CA ALA A 624 7.60 -26.72 -8.47
C ALA A 624 8.03 -25.26 -8.71
N LEU A 625 9.28 -24.92 -8.43
CA LEU A 625 9.85 -23.60 -8.73
C LEU A 625 9.96 -23.37 -10.23
N GLN A 626 10.32 -24.39 -11.01
CA GLN A 626 10.36 -24.33 -12.47
C GLN A 626 8.97 -24.14 -13.07
N ALA A 627 7.96 -24.87 -12.57
CA ALA A 627 6.57 -24.67 -12.96
C ALA A 627 6.09 -23.24 -12.61
N ARG A 628 6.48 -22.70 -11.46
CA ARG A 628 6.17 -21.33 -11.04
C ARG A 628 6.85 -20.30 -11.94
N LEU A 629 8.11 -20.50 -12.31
CA LEU A 629 8.83 -19.66 -13.26
C LEU A 629 8.11 -19.66 -14.61
N GLN A 630 7.83 -20.85 -15.17
CA GLN A 630 7.13 -20.97 -16.44
C GLN A 630 5.77 -20.26 -16.42
N LYS A 631 4.96 -20.51 -15.39
CA LYS A 631 3.67 -19.85 -15.21
C LYS A 631 3.81 -18.33 -15.15
N ARG A 632 4.77 -17.80 -14.37
CA ARG A 632 4.96 -16.35 -14.25
C ARG A 632 5.43 -15.73 -15.57
N MET A 633 6.27 -16.42 -16.33
CA MET A 633 6.71 -15.98 -17.65
C MET A 633 5.56 -15.96 -18.66
N GLU A 634 4.65 -16.93 -18.62
CA GLU A 634 3.42 -16.93 -19.42
C GLU A 634 2.49 -15.77 -19.05
N GLU A 635 2.30 -15.50 -17.75
CA GLU A 635 1.55 -14.33 -17.28
C GLU A 635 2.16 -13.01 -17.80
N LEU A 636 3.48 -12.83 -17.69
CA LEU A 636 4.18 -11.64 -18.18
C LEU A 636 4.07 -11.48 -19.71
N LYS A 637 4.07 -12.59 -20.47
CA LYS A 637 3.82 -12.57 -21.92
C LYS A 637 2.42 -12.05 -22.25
N LEU A 638 1.40 -12.40 -21.46
CA LEU A 638 0.04 -11.87 -21.62
C LEU A 638 -0.03 -10.39 -21.22
N GLU A 639 0.64 -9.99 -20.14
CA GLU A 639 0.73 -8.58 -19.70
C GLU A 639 1.39 -7.68 -20.79
N LYS A 640 2.31 -8.23 -21.60
CA LYS A 640 2.99 -7.52 -22.70
C LYS A 640 2.10 -7.29 -23.92
N GLN A 641 1.02 -8.06 -24.07
CA GLN A 641 0.07 -7.93 -25.18
C GLN A 641 -0.96 -6.84 -24.89
N ILE A 642 -0.59 -5.60 -25.18
CA ILE A 642 -1.39 -4.40 -24.88
C ILE A 642 -2.16 -3.95 -26.11
N ALA A 643 -3.47 -3.74 -25.96
CA ALA A 643 -4.38 -3.29 -27.01
C ALA A 643 -5.33 -2.18 -26.50
N PRO A 644 -5.64 -1.17 -27.33
CA PRO A 644 -6.63 -0.16 -27.00
C PRO A 644 -8.06 -0.71 -27.19
N LEU A 645 -9.01 -0.18 -26.43
CA LEU A 645 -10.44 -0.34 -26.68
C LEU A 645 -10.98 0.90 -27.43
N PRO A 646 -12.05 0.77 -28.21
CA PRO A 646 -12.71 1.92 -28.80
C PRO A 646 -13.15 2.91 -27.70
N PRO A 647 -12.92 4.23 -27.89
CA PRO A 647 -13.37 5.23 -26.93
C PRO A 647 -14.90 5.26 -26.87
N VAL A 648 -15.44 5.37 -25.66
CA VAL A 648 -16.88 5.39 -25.39
C VAL A 648 -17.29 6.80 -25.01
N ILE A 649 -18.29 7.35 -25.71
CA ILE A 649 -18.85 8.67 -25.38
C ILE A 649 -19.61 8.57 -24.06
N MET A 650 -19.21 9.40 -23.10
CA MET A 650 -19.84 9.45 -21.77
C MET A 650 -20.90 10.55 -21.69
N GLY A 651 -20.74 11.61 -22.49
CA GLY A 651 -21.73 12.65 -22.69
C GLY A 651 -21.17 13.78 -23.56
N GLY A 652 -22.01 14.78 -23.80
CA GLY A 652 -21.67 15.94 -24.60
C GLY A 652 -22.29 17.21 -24.03
N LEU A 653 -21.71 18.35 -24.37
CA LEU A 653 -22.25 19.65 -24.01
C LEU A 653 -22.09 20.66 -25.14
N LEU A 654 -23.05 21.56 -25.24
CA LEU A 654 -22.99 22.71 -26.13
C LEU A 654 -22.33 23.86 -25.37
N VAL A 655 -21.23 24.37 -25.92
CA VAL A 655 -20.53 25.56 -25.43
C VAL A 655 -21.05 26.76 -26.21
N VAL A 656 -21.65 27.70 -25.48
CA VAL A 656 -22.24 28.92 -26.03
C VAL A 656 -21.32 30.11 -25.70
N PRO A 657 -20.79 30.82 -26.70
CA PRO A 657 -20.03 32.04 -26.48
C PRO A 657 -20.88 33.13 -25.83
N ALA A 658 -20.29 33.92 -24.94
CA ALA A 658 -20.96 35.10 -24.38
C ALA A 658 -21.39 36.11 -25.47
N GLY A 659 -20.62 36.23 -26.56
CA GLY A 659 -20.99 37.09 -27.69
C GLY A 659 -22.30 36.68 -28.38
N LEU A 660 -22.59 35.38 -28.48
CA LEU A 660 -23.86 34.88 -29.01
C LEU A 660 -25.03 35.26 -28.10
N LEU A 661 -24.87 35.11 -26.78
CA LEU A 661 -25.91 35.50 -25.82
C LEU A 661 -26.15 37.02 -25.81
N ALA A 662 -25.10 37.83 -25.93
CA ALA A 662 -25.20 39.27 -26.05
C ALA A 662 -25.98 39.68 -27.32
N ALA A 663 -25.66 39.05 -28.46
CA ALA A 663 -26.40 39.24 -29.70
C ALA A 663 -27.87 38.82 -29.59
N MET A 664 -28.16 37.75 -28.84
CA MET A 664 -29.54 37.30 -28.57
C MET A 664 -30.33 38.26 -27.69
N LYS A 665 -29.68 38.94 -26.73
CA LYS A 665 -30.31 39.92 -25.84
C LYS A 665 -30.50 41.31 -26.48
N GLY A 666 -30.10 41.49 -27.75
CA GLY A 666 -30.22 42.77 -28.44
C GLY A 666 -29.21 43.82 -27.99
N ALA A 667 -28.13 43.41 -27.30
CA ALA A 667 -27.00 44.27 -26.98
C ALA A 667 -26.07 44.41 -28.21
N ALA A 668 -26.63 44.89 -29.32
CA ALA A 668 -25.83 45.42 -30.42
C ALA A 668 -25.39 46.84 -30.02
N ASP A 669 -24.09 47.11 -30.11
CA ASP A 669 -23.41 48.37 -29.74
C ASP A 669 -23.08 48.59 -28.25
N THR A 670 -22.11 47.82 -27.77
CA THR A 670 -21.05 48.41 -26.97
C THR A 670 -19.70 47.98 -27.55
N PRO A 671 -18.99 48.84 -28.32
CA PRO A 671 -17.71 48.49 -28.93
C PRO A 671 -16.60 48.57 -27.87
N ILE A 672 -16.61 47.67 -26.88
CA ILE A 672 -15.57 47.62 -25.83
C ILE A 672 -14.82 46.27 -25.80
N SER A 673 -15.25 45.18 -26.49
CA SER A 673 -14.57 43.88 -26.32
C SER A 673 -13.74 43.35 -27.51
N ALA A 674 -14.06 43.66 -28.77
CA ALA A 674 -13.38 43.03 -29.91
C ALA A 674 -11.94 43.55 -30.16
N GLN A 675 -11.72 44.87 -30.06
CA GLN A 675 -10.37 45.46 -30.17
C GLN A 675 -9.51 45.16 -28.93
N THR A 676 -10.11 45.19 -27.74
CA THR A 676 -9.45 44.90 -26.47
C THR A 676 -9.02 43.43 -26.36
N ALA A 677 -9.79 42.48 -26.90
CA ALA A 677 -9.43 41.05 -26.89
C ALA A 677 -8.24 40.72 -27.81
N ALA A 678 -8.18 41.32 -29.01
CA ALA A 678 -7.06 41.16 -29.93
C ALA A 678 -5.77 41.80 -29.39
N ASP A 679 -5.86 42.99 -28.78
CA ASP A 679 -4.74 43.63 -28.08
C ASP A 679 -4.28 42.84 -26.84
N THR A 680 -5.20 42.17 -26.14
CA THR A 680 -4.88 41.35 -24.96
C THR A 680 -4.09 40.09 -25.33
N GLN A 681 -4.37 39.45 -26.47
CA GLN A 681 -3.62 38.29 -26.96
C GLN A 681 -2.19 38.66 -27.42
N ALA A 682 -2.04 39.76 -28.16
CA ALA A 682 -0.73 40.25 -28.58
C ALA A 682 0.13 40.65 -27.37
N SER A 683 -0.48 41.29 -26.36
CA SER A 683 0.16 41.64 -25.09
C SER A 683 0.57 40.39 -24.28
N ALA A 684 -0.28 39.35 -24.25
CA ALA A 684 0.04 38.09 -23.57
C ALA A 684 1.23 37.36 -24.23
N ALA A 685 1.29 37.32 -25.57
CA ALA A 685 2.43 36.76 -26.29
C ALA A 685 3.73 37.53 -26.04
N LYS A 686 3.66 38.86 -26.03
CA LYS A 686 4.80 39.72 -25.68
C LYS A 686 5.26 39.46 -24.23
N ALA A 687 4.32 39.30 -23.29
CA ALA A 687 4.62 39.02 -21.90
C ALA A 687 5.33 37.66 -21.73
N ARG A 688 4.83 36.59 -22.37
CA ARG A 688 5.46 35.26 -22.31
C ARG A 688 6.89 35.28 -22.85
N ALA A 689 7.14 35.97 -23.97
CA ALA A 689 8.48 36.09 -24.53
C ALA A 689 9.47 36.76 -23.55
N VAL A 690 9.02 37.77 -22.80
CA VAL A 690 9.82 38.44 -21.75
C VAL A 690 10.14 37.46 -20.61
N ILE A 691 9.17 36.69 -20.14
CA ILE A 691 9.38 35.70 -19.08
C ILE A 691 10.32 34.58 -19.52
N MET A 692 10.15 34.05 -20.74
CA MET A 692 11.03 33.03 -21.33
C MET A 692 12.49 33.50 -21.40
N ARG A 693 12.73 34.80 -21.64
CA ARG A 693 14.09 35.37 -21.61
C ARG A 693 14.61 35.50 -20.18
N THR A 694 13.78 36.04 -19.28
CA THR A 694 14.10 36.21 -17.86
C THR A 694 14.51 34.89 -17.19
N GLU A 695 13.76 33.82 -17.43
CA GLU A 695 14.08 32.49 -16.88
C GLU A 695 15.39 31.92 -17.42
N ARG A 696 15.72 32.17 -18.70
CA ARG A 696 17.03 31.76 -19.28
C ARG A 696 18.18 32.55 -18.65
N ASP A 697 17.99 33.85 -18.42
CA ASP A 697 18.99 34.71 -17.79
C ASP A 697 19.26 34.31 -16.33
N LEU A 698 18.26 33.74 -15.64
CA LEU A 698 18.39 33.14 -14.30
C LEU A 698 19.03 31.74 -14.30
N GLY A 699 19.36 31.18 -15.47
CA GLY A 699 19.98 29.86 -15.61
C GLY A 699 19.00 28.68 -15.64
N PHE A 700 17.70 28.93 -15.80
CA PHE A 700 16.69 27.89 -15.96
C PHE A 700 16.45 27.57 -17.45
N VAL A 701 15.76 26.45 -17.72
CA VAL A 701 15.44 26.01 -19.09
C VAL A 701 13.92 26.05 -19.31
N PRO A 702 13.37 27.18 -19.78
CA PRO A 702 11.93 27.36 -19.97
C PRO A 702 11.44 26.82 -21.32
N THR A 703 10.23 26.25 -21.31
CA THR A 703 9.48 25.74 -22.46
C THR A 703 8.09 26.34 -22.46
N ASP A 704 7.65 26.89 -23.60
CA ASP A 704 6.30 27.43 -23.77
C ASP A 704 5.27 26.29 -23.90
N ARG A 705 4.18 26.39 -23.15
CA ARG A 705 3.11 25.40 -23.00
C ARG A 705 1.71 26.02 -23.08
N GLU A 706 1.58 27.30 -23.45
CA GLU A 706 0.28 28.00 -23.50
C GLU A 706 -0.76 27.25 -24.37
N THR A 707 -0.34 26.73 -25.52
CA THR A 707 -1.22 26.04 -26.47
C THR A 707 -1.80 24.74 -25.92
N GLU A 708 -1.16 24.15 -24.92
CA GLU A 708 -1.61 22.92 -24.24
C GLU A 708 -2.65 23.20 -23.14
N LYS A 709 -2.84 24.48 -22.75
CA LYS A 709 -3.80 24.94 -21.72
C LYS A 709 -3.74 24.14 -20.42
N LEU A 710 -2.52 23.92 -19.92
CA LEU A 710 -2.25 23.06 -18.76
C LEU A 710 -2.55 23.71 -17.40
N GLY A 711 -3.07 24.94 -17.37
CA GLY A 711 -3.25 25.76 -16.15
C GLY A 711 -2.03 26.63 -15.81
N TYR A 712 -1.04 26.67 -16.69
CA TYR A 712 0.12 27.55 -16.69
C TYR A 712 0.62 27.71 -18.14
N ASP A 713 1.41 28.76 -18.40
CA ASP A 713 1.92 29.08 -19.74
C ASP A 713 3.33 28.54 -20.01
N ILE A 714 4.21 28.50 -18.99
CA ILE A 714 5.62 28.14 -19.15
C ILE A 714 6.03 27.07 -18.13
N GLU A 715 6.66 25.99 -18.61
CA GLU A 715 7.37 25.01 -17.77
C GLU A 715 8.86 25.34 -17.76
N SER A 716 9.44 25.67 -16.60
CA SER A 716 10.85 26.04 -16.47
C SER A 716 11.62 25.03 -15.63
N ARG A 717 12.53 24.29 -16.27
CA ARG A 717 13.32 23.23 -15.62
C ARG A 717 14.50 23.81 -14.85
N VAL A 718 14.72 23.31 -13.64
CA VAL A 718 15.91 23.61 -12.82
C VAL A 718 17.00 22.56 -13.07
N PRO A 719 18.12 22.92 -13.74
CA PRO A 719 19.17 21.96 -14.11
C PRO A 719 19.73 21.18 -12.90
N GLY A 720 19.99 19.87 -13.09
CA GLY A 720 20.65 19.03 -12.08
C GLY A 720 19.81 18.64 -10.85
N THR A 721 18.55 19.07 -10.74
CA THR A 721 17.70 18.77 -9.57
C THR A 721 16.50 17.89 -9.87
N GLY A 722 16.06 17.85 -11.13
CA GLY A 722 14.80 17.22 -11.56
C GLY A 722 13.54 18.00 -11.13
N LYS A 723 13.66 19.24 -10.64
CA LYS A 723 12.54 20.11 -10.27
C LYS A 723 12.05 20.95 -11.47
N LEU A 724 10.76 21.23 -11.48
CA LEU A 724 10.09 22.08 -12.47
C LEU A 724 9.44 23.27 -11.76
N ARG A 725 9.50 24.44 -12.40
CA ARG A 725 8.75 25.65 -12.04
C ARG A 725 7.61 25.82 -13.04
N PHE A 726 6.43 26.14 -12.55
CA PHE A 726 5.23 26.33 -13.37
C PHE A 726 4.84 27.79 -13.34
N ILE A 727 4.84 28.45 -14.49
CA ILE A 727 4.71 29.90 -14.56
C ILE A 727 3.49 30.27 -15.41
N GLU A 728 2.54 30.97 -14.80
CA GLU A 728 1.39 31.58 -15.46
C GLU A 728 1.71 33.05 -15.76
N VAL A 729 1.49 33.50 -17.00
CA VAL A 729 1.94 34.83 -17.43
C VAL A 729 0.76 35.76 -17.71
N LYS A 730 0.69 36.89 -16.98
CA LYS A 730 -0.30 37.93 -17.21
C LYS A 730 0.38 39.24 -17.63
N GLY A 731 0.17 39.64 -18.88
CA GLY A 731 0.59 40.94 -19.40
C GLY A 731 -0.47 42.01 -19.12
N ARG A 732 -0.09 43.12 -18.47
CA ARG A 732 -0.99 44.25 -18.21
C ARG A 732 -0.27 45.59 -18.41
N ILE A 733 -1.04 46.58 -18.83
CA ILE A 733 -0.58 47.97 -18.91
C ILE A 733 -0.54 48.54 -17.49
N THR A 734 0.46 49.37 -17.19
CA THR A 734 0.59 50.06 -15.90
C THR A 734 -0.73 50.73 -15.49
N GLY A 735 -1.26 50.37 -14.30
CA GLY A 735 -2.51 50.93 -13.76
C GLY A 735 -3.81 50.18 -14.07
N ALA A 736 -3.76 48.94 -14.60
CA ALA A 736 -4.94 48.10 -14.75
C ALA A 736 -5.63 47.81 -13.38
N PRO A 737 -6.97 47.77 -13.29
CA PRO A 737 -7.65 47.60 -12.00
C PRO A 737 -7.59 46.15 -11.47
N THR A 738 -7.67 45.14 -12.34
CA THR A 738 -7.79 43.74 -11.93
C THR A 738 -7.06 42.76 -12.85
N ILE A 739 -6.62 41.63 -12.30
CA ILE A 739 -6.21 40.42 -13.04
C ILE A 739 -7.26 39.34 -12.85
N THR A 740 -7.77 38.80 -13.96
CA THR A 740 -8.64 37.63 -13.98
C THR A 740 -7.79 36.37 -14.07
N VAL A 741 -8.05 35.42 -13.17
CA VAL A 741 -7.39 34.12 -13.11
C VAL A 741 -8.45 33.03 -13.24
N THR A 742 -8.21 32.03 -14.08
CA THR A 742 -9.16 30.94 -14.27
C THR A 742 -9.18 29.99 -13.08
N LYS A 743 -10.28 29.26 -12.91
CA LYS A 743 -10.37 28.19 -11.91
C LYS A 743 -9.24 27.18 -12.09
N ASN A 744 -8.96 26.77 -13.32
CA ASN A 744 -7.89 25.81 -13.62
C ASN A 744 -6.50 26.31 -13.17
N GLU A 745 -6.16 27.57 -13.43
CA GLU A 745 -4.91 28.22 -12.98
C GLU A 745 -4.78 28.22 -11.44
N ILE A 746 -5.86 28.58 -10.73
CA ILE A 746 -5.86 28.59 -9.25
C ILE A 746 -5.66 27.17 -8.70
N LEU A 747 -6.36 26.19 -9.26
CA LEU A 747 -6.26 24.79 -8.81
C LEU A 747 -4.87 24.21 -9.05
N TYR A 748 -4.25 24.55 -10.18
CA TYR A 748 -2.89 24.14 -10.49
C TYR A 748 -1.89 24.75 -9.49
N SER A 749 -2.03 26.05 -9.21
CA SER A 749 -1.22 26.73 -8.20
C SER A 749 -1.32 26.08 -6.82
N LEU A 750 -2.49 25.57 -6.44
CA LEU A 750 -2.68 24.94 -5.14
C LEU A 750 -2.13 23.52 -5.06
N ASN A 751 -1.91 22.83 -6.19
CA ASN A 751 -1.29 21.50 -6.22
C ASN A 751 0.22 21.61 -5.95
N LYS A 752 0.83 22.69 -6.43
CA LYS A 752 2.27 22.99 -6.34
C LYS A 752 2.50 24.44 -5.89
N PRO A 753 2.11 24.81 -4.66
CA PRO A 753 2.15 26.21 -4.21
C PRO A 753 3.57 26.79 -4.20
N ASP A 754 4.58 25.95 -3.95
CA ASP A 754 5.98 26.36 -3.85
C ASP A 754 6.68 26.53 -5.20
N ASP A 755 6.22 25.78 -6.19
CA ASP A 755 6.82 25.72 -7.52
C ASP A 755 6.00 26.50 -8.57
N PHE A 756 4.79 26.96 -8.22
CA PHE A 756 3.93 27.80 -9.07
C PHE A 756 4.22 29.30 -8.87
N ILE A 757 4.33 30.01 -9.98
CA ILE A 757 4.63 31.44 -10.04
C ILE A 757 3.61 32.13 -10.94
N LEU A 758 2.94 33.16 -10.43
CA LEU A 758 2.21 34.11 -11.26
C LEU A 758 3.19 35.21 -11.68
N ALA A 759 3.62 35.18 -12.95
CA ALA A 759 4.50 36.17 -13.53
C ALA A 759 3.67 37.31 -14.16
N ILE A 760 3.78 38.49 -13.57
CA ILE A 760 3.10 39.68 -14.04
C ILE A 760 4.12 40.51 -14.82
N VAL A 761 3.80 40.81 -16.09
CA VAL A 761 4.58 41.72 -16.91
C VAL A 761 3.82 43.04 -17.03
N GLU A 762 4.36 44.06 -16.39
CA GLU A 762 3.86 45.42 -16.48
C GLU A 762 4.52 46.11 -17.68
N PHE A 763 3.70 46.63 -18.59
CA PHE A 763 4.15 47.41 -19.74
C PHE A 763 3.98 48.91 -19.48
N ASP A 764 5.08 49.66 -19.62
CA ASP A 764 5.15 51.12 -19.58
C ASP A 764 5.78 51.62 -20.89
N GLY A 765 4.93 51.82 -21.91
CA GLY A 765 5.39 52.09 -23.28
C GLY A 765 6.22 50.93 -23.85
N ASP A 766 7.49 51.20 -24.17
CA ASP A 766 8.45 50.20 -24.66
C ASP A 766 9.22 49.47 -23.54
N ALA A 767 9.16 49.97 -22.30
CA ALA A 767 9.78 49.35 -21.15
C ALA A 767 8.85 48.28 -20.53
N ASN A 768 9.44 47.24 -19.96
CA ASN A 768 8.71 46.22 -19.22
C ASN A 768 9.32 46.01 -17.82
N ARG A 769 8.47 45.68 -16.86
CA ARG A 769 8.87 45.26 -15.51
C ARG A 769 8.25 43.91 -15.21
N VAL A 770 9.05 43.01 -14.65
CA VAL A 770 8.63 41.64 -14.34
C VAL A 770 8.51 41.49 -12.83
N HIS A 771 7.35 41.00 -12.39
CA HIS A 771 7.05 40.72 -11.00
C HIS A 771 6.64 39.26 -10.84
N TYR A 772 7.29 38.54 -9.93
CA TYR A 772 6.96 37.15 -9.60
C TYR A 772 6.19 37.09 -8.30
N VAL A 773 4.93 36.66 -8.36
CA VAL A 773 4.11 36.41 -7.19
C VAL A 773 4.15 34.91 -6.90
N ARG A 774 4.83 34.52 -5.81
CA ARG A 774 4.89 33.13 -5.34
C ARG A 774 3.73 32.84 -4.40
N ARG A 775 3.24 31.58 -4.41
CA ARG A 775 2.01 31.17 -3.70
C ARG A 775 0.86 32.18 -3.92
N PRO A 776 0.54 32.54 -5.17
CA PRO A 776 -0.35 33.66 -5.47
C PRO A 776 -1.74 33.48 -4.84
N PHE A 777 -2.23 32.24 -4.79
CA PHE A 777 -3.55 31.90 -4.25
C PHE A 777 -3.43 31.04 -2.99
N GLN A 778 -4.30 31.30 -2.03
CA GLN A 778 -4.34 30.57 -0.75
C GLN A 778 -5.69 29.88 -0.50
N ARG A 779 -6.71 30.20 -1.31
CA ARG A 779 -8.07 29.68 -1.19
C ARG A 779 -8.58 29.24 -2.55
N GLU A 780 -9.35 28.17 -2.53
CA GLU A 780 -10.00 27.63 -3.71
C GLU A 780 -11.27 28.44 -4.05
N PRO A 781 -11.59 28.62 -5.34
CA PRO A 781 -12.87 29.19 -5.75
C PRO A 781 -14.02 28.19 -5.49
N ASP A 782 -15.21 28.71 -5.19
CA ASP A 782 -16.41 27.89 -4.97
C ASP A 782 -16.73 26.99 -6.17
N PHE A 783 -17.49 25.91 -5.94
CA PHE A 783 -17.77 24.90 -6.97
C PHE A 783 -18.34 25.49 -8.28
N GLY A 784 -19.22 26.48 -8.20
CA GLY A 784 -19.82 27.16 -9.36
C GLY A 784 -19.01 28.32 -9.96
N VAL A 785 -17.88 28.70 -9.36
CA VAL A 785 -17.05 29.82 -9.81
C VAL A 785 -16.03 29.34 -10.83
N THR A 786 -16.01 29.96 -12.01
CA THR A 786 -15.16 29.62 -13.16
C THR A 786 -13.90 30.49 -13.26
N SER A 787 -13.94 31.71 -12.73
CA SER A 787 -12.80 32.63 -12.67
C SER A 787 -12.94 33.58 -11.48
N VAL A 788 -11.80 34.11 -11.02
CA VAL A 788 -11.74 35.06 -9.90
C VAL A 788 -10.96 36.29 -10.37
N ASN A 789 -11.49 37.47 -10.08
CA ASN A 789 -10.81 38.74 -10.29
C ASN A 789 -10.05 39.13 -9.02
N TYR A 790 -8.75 39.34 -9.14
CA TYR A 790 -7.89 39.85 -8.08
C TYR A 790 -7.51 41.30 -8.35
N ASP A 791 -7.36 42.09 -7.29
CA ASP A 791 -6.86 43.46 -7.38
C ASP A 791 -5.39 43.47 -7.85
N PHE A 792 -5.11 44.27 -8.88
CA PHE A 792 -3.80 44.31 -9.50
C PHE A 792 -2.72 44.89 -8.57
N ALA A 793 -3.07 45.93 -7.79
CA ALA A 793 -2.13 46.59 -6.89
C ALA A 793 -1.79 45.70 -5.69
N GLU A 794 -2.77 44.94 -5.16
CA GLU A 794 -2.54 43.98 -4.08
C GLU A 794 -1.60 42.83 -4.50
N LEU A 795 -1.77 42.31 -5.73
CA LEU A 795 -0.88 41.28 -6.26
C LEU A 795 0.55 41.80 -6.47
N LEU A 796 0.71 43.04 -6.95
CA LEU A 796 2.03 43.67 -7.13
C LEU A 796 2.78 43.89 -5.81
N GLN A 797 2.08 44.22 -4.71
CA GLN A 797 2.70 44.35 -3.38
C GLN A 797 3.32 43.03 -2.90
N ARG A 798 2.76 41.90 -3.33
CA ARG A 798 3.28 40.55 -3.06
C ARG A 798 4.29 40.08 -4.10
N GLY A 799 4.52 40.87 -5.16
CA GLY A 799 5.43 40.56 -6.24
C GLY A 799 6.88 40.82 -5.86
N GLU A 800 7.73 39.82 -6.11
CA GLU A 800 9.18 39.91 -5.95
C GLU A 800 9.87 40.08 -7.31
N VAL A 801 11.11 40.59 -7.30
CA VAL A 801 11.97 40.57 -8.49
C VAL A 801 12.33 39.12 -8.84
N PRO A 802 12.35 38.72 -10.13
CA PRO A 802 12.71 37.37 -10.55
C PRO A 802 14.06 36.92 -9.95
N ARG A 803 14.04 35.73 -9.34
CA ARG A 803 15.19 35.06 -8.72
C ARG A 803 15.11 33.55 -8.81
#